data_AF-F1Z386-F1
#
_entry.id   AF-F1Z386-F1
#
_cell.length_a   1.000
_cell.length_b   1.000
_cell.length_c   1.000
_cell.angle_alpha   90.00
_cell.angle_beta   90.00
_cell.angle_gamma   90.00
#
_symmetry.space_group_name_H-M   'P 1'
#
loop_
_entity.id
_entity.type
_entity.pdbx_description
1 polymer ?
#
loop_
_entity_poly.entity_id
_entity_poly.type
_entity_poly.pdbx_seq_one_letter_code
_entity_poly.pdbx_strand_id
1 'polypeptide(L)'
;MFTADEFAMKRLARMFAMVLGVMAADVVGGRPALADPAPFDLAGPSLQITVTRRGTTLPIAAVPQLSAGDKVHVQVLLPATETAHYLMVAAFLRDPTNPPPEAWFSRSETWRPAARGGGPLDLTVPPEAQHLAVFLAPATGGDFVTLRKAVMARPGAFIRAAQDLEQASLDRGRFDAYLAAIRKVSATSPETLAHDAPIIASSLRIKINEECLQRQSEFQAACLLDTKQSVVLGGDGAANATSLTGAATDLAMSLAATPAGGLGYYSPYISTIREIVGIFGAMHTARYQYIPALGVPDGDRLGLVLNTPPSFADPKSVLMATLPEIKPSVIPTSHMPAAAVAPCLGAKGLGAKDPVLPLAVSPLFYATGYAHDLKLRLRGEPGVELPLTPDPVRGGLAIGANPAVPAKLTGPISGVLRGMWGFEPFSGPEVTLQTAGDWHWDRKESGRDDGPLVLTGAASACVASVTVAPAKGKPQPVAWKVTGTDSIGVTLPATADRHDALTVSVNGPDGTAPAVLVVAPPARALPPAARIVAKFSDLPPPDPAAPLLVQLDGADEIAANARLSFTLKADPDARFTGREAVEIGTTGSDATVRLTVGNGLTLVDPTVLVASLNPAQVLGASAYGPLRARLMRGDVAGDWLGVGTLVRLPTIRGLDCPADPAARCLLRGEALYLMASVAATREFDNAANVPDGYPGTTLSVPRVATGAPLFVRLHDAPEIVNRIAAPVVR
;
A
#
# COMPACT_ATOMS: atom_id res chain seq x y z
N MET A 1 11.29 -64.92 -64.10
CA MET A 1 11.32 -66.31 -63.61
C MET A 1 12.47 -66.43 -62.63
N PHE A 2 12.22 -66.20 -61.34
CA PHE A 2 13.05 -66.64 -60.21
C PHE A 2 12.13 -66.76 -58.99
N THR A 3 12.17 -67.95 -58.42
CA THR A 3 11.31 -68.57 -57.40
C THR A 3 11.82 -68.22 -55.99
N ALA A 4 10.98 -67.73 -55.09
CA ALA A 4 10.16 -68.50 -54.13
C ALA A 4 10.90 -69.07 -52.89
N ASP A 5 12.04 -68.50 -52.46
CA ASP A 5 12.68 -68.92 -51.20
C ASP A 5 13.10 -67.79 -50.24
N GLU A 6 12.55 -66.57 -50.42
CA GLU A 6 12.79 -65.43 -49.50
C GLU A 6 11.53 -65.03 -48.69
N PHE A 7 10.39 -65.68 -48.94
CA PHE A 7 9.11 -65.32 -48.33
C PHE A 7 8.81 -66.05 -47.00
N ALA A 8 9.53 -67.13 -46.69
CA ALA A 8 9.31 -67.91 -45.48
C ALA A 8 9.85 -67.21 -44.22
N MET A 9 10.95 -66.44 -44.32
CA MET A 9 11.56 -65.77 -43.16
C MET A 9 10.91 -64.44 -42.77
N LYS A 10 10.16 -63.79 -43.67
CA LYS A 10 9.41 -62.54 -43.38
C LYS A 10 8.06 -62.75 -42.69
N ARG A 11 7.50 -63.96 -42.69
CA ARG A 11 6.24 -64.28 -42.00
C ARG A 11 6.41 -64.55 -40.51
N LEU A 12 7.57 -65.05 -40.07
CA LEU A 12 7.83 -65.32 -38.65
C LEU A 12 8.08 -64.02 -37.84
N ALA A 13 8.72 -63.02 -38.44
CA ALA A 13 8.97 -61.72 -37.81
C ALA A 13 7.70 -60.85 -37.68
N ARG A 14 6.71 -61.01 -38.57
CA ARG A 14 5.43 -60.29 -38.50
C ARG A 14 4.48 -60.85 -37.44
N MET A 15 4.59 -62.12 -37.10
CA MET A 15 3.72 -62.74 -36.09
C MET A 15 4.15 -62.40 -34.65
N PHE A 16 5.44 -62.14 -34.42
CA PHE A 16 5.95 -61.69 -33.12
C PHE A 16 5.67 -60.20 -32.84
N ALA A 17 5.59 -59.36 -33.87
CA ALA A 17 5.21 -57.95 -33.74
C ALA A 17 3.70 -57.75 -33.48
N MET A 18 2.86 -58.74 -33.79
CA MET A 18 1.40 -58.65 -33.61
C MET A 18 0.93 -59.14 -32.23
N VAL A 19 1.77 -59.89 -31.50
CA VAL A 19 1.44 -60.37 -30.14
C VAL A 19 1.91 -59.38 -29.05
N LEU A 20 2.90 -58.52 -29.32
CA LEU A 20 3.30 -57.44 -28.41
C LEU A 20 2.46 -56.15 -28.55
N GLY A 21 1.63 -56.03 -29.61
CA GLY A 21 0.75 -54.88 -29.84
C GLY A 21 -0.64 -54.97 -29.20
N VAL A 22 -0.99 -56.10 -28.57
CA VAL A 22 -2.33 -56.37 -28.03
C VAL A 22 -2.38 -56.32 -26.49
N MET A 23 -1.25 -56.07 -25.82
CA MET A 23 -1.17 -55.93 -24.35
C MET A 23 -0.75 -54.52 -23.89
N ALA A 24 -1.01 -53.50 -24.71
CA ALA A 24 -0.85 -52.09 -24.36
C ALA A 24 -2.08 -51.25 -24.77
N ALA A 25 -3.26 -51.88 -24.80
CA ALA A 25 -4.52 -51.16 -24.68
C ALA A 25 -4.82 -51.01 -23.19
N ASP A 26 -4.00 -50.20 -22.51
CA ASP A 26 -4.42 -49.63 -21.25
C ASP A 26 -5.77 -48.96 -21.49
N VAL A 27 -6.77 -49.43 -20.75
CA VAL A 27 -7.98 -48.69 -20.47
C VAL A 27 -7.53 -47.44 -19.71
N VAL A 28 -7.04 -46.45 -20.45
CA VAL A 28 -7.20 -45.06 -20.05
C VAL A 28 -8.69 -44.84 -20.19
N GLY A 29 -9.42 -45.18 -19.13
CA GLY A 29 -10.74 -44.65 -18.88
C GLY A 29 -10.58 -43.15 -18.89
N GLY A 30 -10.77 -42.54 -20.06
CA GLY A 30 -10.95 -41.12 -20.20
C GLY A 30 -12.09 -40.77 -19.28
N ARG A 31 -11.76 -40.21 -18.10
CA ARG A 31 -12.75 -39.49 -17.31
C ARG A 31 -13.43 -38.55 -18.30
N PRO A 32 -14.77 -38.56 -18.45
CA PRO A 32 -15.41 -37.56 -19.26
C PRO A 32 -14.92 -36.23 -18.72
N ALA A 33 -14.23 -35.46 -19.56
CA ALA A 33 -14.01 -34.06 -19.28
C ALA A 33 -15.42 -33.49 -19.16
N LEU A 34 -15.86 -33.23 -17.93
CA LEU A 34 -17.07 -32.46 -17.67
C LEU A 34 -16.82 -31.14 -18.39
N ALA A 35 -17.50 -30.95 -19.52
CA ALA A 35 -17.50 -29.68 -20.22
C ALA A 35 -17.87 -28.60 -19.19
N ASP A 36 -17.19 -27.45 -19.25
CA ASP A 36 -17.54 -26.34 -18.38
C ASP A 36 -19.04 -26.03 -18.58
N PRO A 37 -19.78 -25.79 -17.47
CA PRO A 37 -21.20 -25.50 -17.57
C PRO A 37 -21.42 -24.29 -18.46
N ALA A 38 -22.45 -24.36 -19.30
CA ALA A 38 -22.81 -23.25 -20.19
C ALA A 38 -23.05 -21.97 -19.36
N PRO A 39 -22.63 -20.80 -19.88
CA PRO A 39 -22.81 -19.52 -19.21
C PRO A 39 -24.30 -19.18 -19.03
N PHE A 40 -24.62 -18.38 -18.00
CA PHE A 40 -25.95 -17.78 -17.86
C PHE A 40 -26.02 -16.50 -18.72
N ASP A 41 -26.44 -16.67 -19.98
CA ASP A 41 -26.51 -15.60 -20.98
C ASP A 41 -27.81 -15.61 -21.82
N LEU A 42 -28.68 -16.61 -21.65
CA LEU A 42 -29.94 -16.72 -22.36
C LEU A 42 -31.03 -15.94 -21.63
N ALA A 43 -31.75 -15.08 -22.36
CA ALA A 43 -32.89 -14.35 -21.81
C ALA A 43 -34.10 -15.27 -21.60
N GLY A 44 -34.68 -15.25 -20.40
CA GLY A 44 -35.95 -15.88 -20.05
C GLY A 44 -37.08 -14.86 -19.85
N PRO A 45 -38.30 -15.34 -19.50
CA PRO A 45 -39.43 -14.47 -19.20
C PRO A 45 -39.15 -13.62 -17.94
N SER A 46 -39.70 -12.41 -17.88
CA SER A 46 -39.59 -11.56 -16.68
C SER A 46 -40.75 -11.83 -15.72
N LEU A 47 -40.52 -11.66 -14.42
CA LEU A 47 -41.58 -11.62 -13.41
C LEU A 47 -41.72 -10.18 -12.90
N GLN A 48 -42.94 -9.69 -12.70
CA GLN A 48 -43.22 -8.49 -11.91
C GLN A 48 -43.53 -8.91 -10.48
N ILE A 49 -42.77 -8.39 -9.53
CA ILE A 49 -42.83 -8.76 -8.12
C ILE A 49 -42.80 -7.52 -7.24
N THR A 50 -43.82 -7.39 -6.39
CA THR A 50 -43.83 -6.42 -5.29
C THR A 50 -44.13 -7.11 -3.97
N VAL A 51 -43.56 -6.57 -2.90
CA VAL A 51 -43.73 -7.10 -1.55
C VAL A 51 -44.31 -6.01 -0.67
N THR A 52 -45.39 -6.33 0.05
CA THR A 52 -46.00 -5.42 1.01
C THR A 52 -45.83 -5.95 2.42
N ARG A 53 -45.20 -5.15 3.28
CA ARG A 53 -45.00 -5.41 4.70
C ARG A 53 -45.57 -4.24 5.50
N ARG A 54 -46.51 -4.52 6.40
CA ARG A 54 -47.11 -3.52 7.32
C ARG A 54 -47.64 -2.25 6.61
N GLY A 55 -48.17 -2.40 5.39
CA GLY A 55 -48.75 -1.29 4.60
C GLY A 55 -47.75 -0.55 3.71
N THR A 56 -46.46 -0.85 3.77
CA THR A 56 -45.44 -0.33 2.85
C THR A 56 -45.19 -1.36 1.76
N THR A 57 -45.21 -0.93 0.49
CA THR A 57 -44.90 -1.77 -0.66
C THR A 57 -43.53 -1.42 -1.22
N LEU A 58 -42.66 -2.41 -1.36
CA LEU A 58 -41.36 -2.27 -2.00
C LEU A 58 -41.28 -3.14 -3.27
N PRO A 59 -40.59 -2.66 -4.31
CA PRO A 59 -40.24 -3.46 -5.47
C PRO A 59 -39.23 -4.54 -5.09
N ILE A 60 -39.19 -5.67 -5.81
CA ILE A 60 -38.30 -6.80 -5.50
C ILE A 60 -36.81 -6.42 -5.42
N ALA A 61 -36.36 -5.44 -6.22
CA ALA A 61 -34.98 -4.94 -6.17
C ALA A 61 -34.59 -4.29 -4.84
N ALA A 62 -35.56 -3.87 -4.03
CA ALA A 62 -35.37 -3.28 -2.70
C ALA A 62 -35.68 -4.26 -1.55
N VAL A 63 -35.93 -5.54 -1.83
CA VAL A 63 -36.28 -6.53 -0.82
C VAL A 63 -35.10 -7.48 -0.58
N PRO A 64 -34.31 -7.29 0.49
CA PRO A 64 -33.18 -8.18 0.80
C PRO A 64 -33.62 -9.56 1.30
N GLN A 65 -34.83 -9.65 1.83
CA GLN A 65 -35.38 -10.86 2.47
C GLN A 65 -36.86 -10.69 2.75
N LEU A 66 -37.56 -11.82 2.71
CA LEU A 66 -38.98 -11.91 3.06
C LEU A 66 -39.16 -12.20 4.56
N SER A 67 -40.37 -11.99 5.07
CA SER A 67 -40.75 -12.32 6.44
C SER A 67 -42.17 -12.87 6.49
N ALA A 68 -42.44 -13.70 7.50
CA ALA A 68 -43.78 -14.23 7.71
C ALA A 68 -44.82 -13.10 7.79
N GLY A 69 -45.93 -13.27 7.08
CA GLY A 69 -47.00 -12.28 6.96
C GLY A 69 -46.85 -11.28 5.81
N ASP A 70 -45.69 -11.22 5.12
CA ASP A 70 -45.55 -10.40 3.91
C ASP A 70 -46.56 -10.80 2.84
N LYS A 71 -47.06 -9.81 2.10
CA LYS A 71 -47.90 -10.03 0.92
C LYS A 71 -47.04 -9.89 -0.33
N VAL A 72 -46.89 -10.98 -1.08
CA VAL A 72 -46.06 -11.03 -2.28
C VAL A 72 -46.97 -11.11 -3.49
N HIS A 73 -46.93 -10.09 -4.34
CA HIS A 73 -47.62 -10.07 -5.63
C HIS A 73 -46.66 -10.54 -6.71
N VAL A 74 -47.04 -11.55 -7.49
CA VAL A 74 -46.19 -12.13 -8.56
C VAL A 74 -46.97 -12.23 -9.86
N GLN A 75 -46.44 -11.68 -10.94
CA GLN A 75 -47.01 -11.79 -12.28
C GLN A 75 -45.93 -12.15 -13.29
N VAL A 76 -46.21 -13.08 -14.20
CA VAL A 76 -45.32 -13.33 -15.34
C VAL A 76 -45.58 -12.29 -16.42
N LEU A 77 -44.52 -11.62 -16.87
CA LEU A 77 -44.55 -10.68 -17.99
C LEU A 77 -44.12 -11.42 -19.26
N LEU A 78 -45.09 -11.77 -20.10
CA LEU A 78 -44.86 -12.38 -21.41
C LEU A 78 -45.07 -11.30 -22.50
N PRO A 79 -44.17 -11.17 -23.50
CA PRO A 79 -44.37 -10.29 -24.64
C PRO A 79 -45.66 -10.64 -25.41
N ALA A 80 -46.30 -9.65 -26.00
CA ALA A 80 -47.54 -9.86 -26.78
C ALA A 80 -47.37 -10.81 -27.98
N THR A 81 -46.14 -11.02 -28.44
CA THR A 81 -45.77 -11.94 -29.53
C THR A 81 -45.52 -13.37 -29.08
N GLU A 82 -45.45 -13.63 -27.77
CA GLU A 82 -45.14 -14.95 -27.24
C GLU A 82 -46.37 -15.86 -27.25
N THR A 83 -46.29 -16.97 -27.99
CA THR A 83 -47.38 -17.94 -28.14
C THR A 83 -47.29 -19.09 -27.12
N ALA A 84 -46.18 -19.18 -26.39
CA ALA A 84 -45.97 -20.19 -25.36
C ALA A 84 -46.85 -19.91 -24.13
N HIS A 85 -47.55 -20.93 -23.65
CA HIS A 85 -48.35 -20.87 -22.44
C HIS A 85 -47.55 -21.44 -21.27
N TYR A 86 -47.33 -20.62 -20.23
CA TYR A 86 -46.66 -21.04 -19.00
C TYR A 86 -47.67 -21.22 -17.88
N LEU A 87 -47.67 -22.39 -17.24
CA LEU A 87 -48.25 -22.56 -15.92
C LEU A 87 -47.25 -22.03 -14.90
N MET A 88 -47.61 -20.94 -14.23
CA MET A 88 -46.85 -20.43 -13.09
C MET A 88 -47.29 -21.15 -11.83
N VAL A 89 -46.33 -21.69 -11.08
CA VAL A 89 -46.57 -22.30 -9.76
C VAL A 89 -45.65 -21.64 -8.74
N ALA A 90 -46.23 -21.06 -7.70
CA ALA A 90 -45.47 -20.54 -6.56
C ALA A 90 -45.57 -21.52 -5.39
N ALA A 91 -44.43 -21.84 -4.77
CA ALA A 91 -44.36 -22.78 -3.66
C ALA A 91 -43.50 -22.22 -2.52
N PHE A 92 -44.07 -22.16 -1.32
CA PHE A 92 -43.27 -21.97 -0.12
C PHE A 92 -42.57 -23.27 0.27
N LEU A 93 -41.31 -23.17 0.68
CA LEU A 93 -40.49 -24.29 1.14
C LEU A 93 -40.15 -24.06 2.62
N ARG A 94 -40.10 -25.15 3.40
CA ARG A 94 -39.71 -25.14 4.82
C ARG A 94 -38.28 -25.59 4.99
N ASP A 95 -38.01 -26.60 5.82
CA ASP A 95 -36.70 -27.20 6.00
C ASP A 95 -36.46 -28.44 5.10
N PRO A 96 -35.19 -28.84 4.87
CA PRO A 96 -34.82 -29.92 3.93
C PRO A 96 -35.44 -31.29 4.21
N THR A 97 -35.86 -31.56 5.45
CA THR A 97 -36.29 -32.89 5.90
C THR A 97 -37.80 -33.11 5.80
N ASN A 98 -38.52 -32.11 5.32
CA ASN A 98 -39.89 -31.90 5.73
C ASN A 98 -40.66 -31.36 4.50
N PRO A 99 -41.57 -32.16 3.90
CA PRO A 99 -42.31 -31.73 2.71
C PRO A 99 -43.26 -30.55 3.01
N PRO A 100 -43.32 -29.51 2.16
CA PRO A 100 -44.25 -28.40 2.36
C PRO A 100 -45.72 -28.86 2.28
N PRO A 101 -46.64 -28.25 3.06
CA PRO A 101 -48.08 -28.53 2.97
C PRO A 101 -48.65 -28.24 1.57
N GLU A 102 -49.69 -28.98 1.15
CA GLU A 102 -50.32 -28.75 -0.16
C GLU A 102 -50.88 -27.33 -0.34
N ALA A 103 -51.32 -26.70 0.75
CA ALA A 103 -51.86 -25.33 0.77
C ALA A 103 -50.81 -24.26 0.48
N TRP A 104 -49.51 -24.59 0.53
CA TRP A 104 -48.42 -23.67 0.23
C TRP A 104 -48.11 -23.55 -1.26
N PHE A 105 -48.85 -24.26 -2.11
CA PHE A 105 -48.72 -24.23 -3.56
C PHE A 105 -49.86 -23.43 -4.18
N SER A 106 -49.50 -22.38 -4.90
CA SER A 106 -50.43 -21.55 -5.68
C SER A 106 -50.12 -21.69 -7.17
N ARG A 107 -51.15 -21.60 -8.02
CA ARG A 107 -50.98 -21.71 -9.47
C ARG A 107 -51.70 -20.60 -10.21
N SER A 108 -51.12 -20.17 -11.32
CA SER A 108 -51.75 -19.28 -12.29
C SER A 108 -51.50 -19.80 -13.71
N GLU A 109 -52.59 -19.98 -14.45
CA GLU A 109 -52.55 -20.25 -15.89
C GLU A 109 -52.41 -18.90 -16.61
N THR A 110 -51.19 -18.50 -16.97
CA THR A 110 -50.87 -17.11 -17.37
C THR A 110 -51.62 -16.61 -18.60
N TRP A 111 -52.17 -17.51 -19.41
CA TRP A 111 -52.94 -17.21 -20.61
C TRP A 111 -54.46 -17.07 -20.35
N ARG A 112 -54.93 -17.40 -19.15
CA ARG A 112 -56.35 -17.28 -18.78
C ARG A 112 -56.63 -15.94 -18.10
N PRO A 113 -57.87 -15.43 -18.17
CA PRO A 113 -58.28 -14.30 -17.36
C PRO A 113 -58.29 -14.65 -15.87
N ALA A 114 -58.12 -13.66 -15.00
CA ALA A 114 -58.07 -13.84 -13.54
C ALA A 114 -59.27 -14.62 -12.98
N ALA A 115 -60.48 -14.34 -13.48
CA ALA A 115 -61.71 -15.04 -13.10
C ALA A 115 -61.72 -16.55 -13.39
N ARG A 116 -60.77 -17.04 -14.21
CA ARG A 116 -60.63 -18.47 -14.57
C ARG A 116 -59.29 -19.06 -14.13
N GLY A 117 -58.65 -18.47 -13.12
CA GLY A 117 -57.42 -18.98 -12.53
C GLY A 117 -56.14 -18.60 -13.26
N GLY A 118 -56.17 -17.52 -14.06
CA GLY A 118 -54.97 -16.87 -14.57
C GLY A 118 -54.65 -15.56 -13.84
N GLY A 119 -53.83 -14.71 -14.45
CA GLY A 119 -53.45 -13.41 -13.88
C GLY A 119 -52.39 -13.48 -12.76
N PRO A 120 -52.21 -12.41 -11.97
CA PRO A 120 -51.21 -12.36 -10.91
C PRO A 120 -51.56 -13.28 -9.73
N LEU A 121 -50.53 -13.70 -8.99
CA LEU A 121 -50.65 -14.42 -7.73
C LEU A 121 -50.42 -13.48 -6.56
N ASP A 122 -51.39 -13.39 -5.66
CA ASP A 122 -51.28 -12.72 -4.37
C ASP A 122 -51.03 -13.75 -3.27
N LEU A 123 -49.79 -13.81 -2.80
CA LEU A 123 -49.33 -14.79 -1.83
C LEU A 123 -49.18 -14.13 -0.46
N THR A 124 -49.45 -14.88 0.60
CA THR A 124 -49.12 -14.46 1.97
C THR A 124 -48.06 -15.40 2.51
N VAL A 125 -46.92 -14.86 2.95
CA VAL A 125 -45.82 -15.68 3.47
C VAL A 125 -46.27 -16.41 4.74
N PRO A 126 -46.33 -17.76 4.75
CA PRO A 126 -46.74 -18.53 5.91
C PRO A 126 -45.74 -18.42 7.06
N PRO A 127 -46.16 -18.67 8.31
CA PRO A 127 -45.21 -18.96 9.38
C PRO A 127 -44.39 -20.22 9.00
N GLU A 128 -43.12 -20.26 9.41
CA GLU A 128 -42.17 -21.37 9.17
C GLU A 128 -41.67 -21.57 7.73
N ALA A 129 -42.20 -20.83 6.75
CA ALA A 129 -41.61 -20.81 5.41
C ALA A 129 -40.19 -20.21 5.45
N GLN A 130 -39.25 -20.82 4.74
CA GLN A 130 -37.85 -20.41 4.64
C GLN A 130 -37.48 -19.90 3.24
N HIS A 131 -38.15 -20.41 2.19
CA HIS A 131 -37.95 -19.94 0.81
C HIS A 131 -39.27 -19.86 0.05
N LEU A 132 -39.28 -19.05 -1.01
CA LEU A 132 -40.37 -19.00 -1.98
C LEU A 132 -39.80 -19.23 -3.38
N ALA A 133 -40.15 -20.37 -3.97
CA ALA A 133 -39.76 -20.74 -5.32
C ALA A 133 -40.91 -20.49 -6.31
N VAL A 134 -40.58 -19.99 -7.50
CA VAL A 134 -41.51 -19.81 -8.62
C VAL A 134 -41.08 -20.71 -9.77
N PHE A 135 -42.01 -21.54 -10.22
CA PHE A 135 -41.83 -22.47 -11.32
C PHE A 135 -42.63 -22.00 -12.54
N LEU A 136 -42.00 -22.00 -13.71
CA LEU A 136 -42.67 -21.76 -14.98
C LEU A 136 -42.58 -23.03 -15.84
N ALA A 137 -43.70 -23.72 -15.98
CA ALA A 137 -43.78 -24.96 -16.75
C ALA A 137 -44.61 -24.76 -18.04
N PRO A 138 -44.19 -25.32 -19.19
CA PRO A 138 -45.01 -25.37 -20.39
C PRO A 138 -46.39 -26.00 -20.13
N ALA A 139 -47.45 -25.40 -20.66
CA ALA A 139 -48.82 -25.86 -20.46
C ALA A 139 -49.09 -27.20 -21.17
N THR A 140 -49.27 -28.28 -20.42
CA THR A 140 -49.65 -29.61 -20.97
C THR A 140 -50.78 -30.35 -20.26
N GLY A 141 -51.38 -29.75 -19.23
CA GLY A 141 -52.51 -30.33 -18.50
C GLY A 141 -52.06 -31.40 -17.49
N GLY A 142 -52.40 -31.22 -16.21
CA GLY A 142 -51.94 -32.09 -15.11
C GLY A 142 -50.57 -31.71 -14.51
N ASP A 143 -49.97 -30.61 -14.98
CA ASP A 143 -48.61 -30.21 -14.59
C ASP A 143 -48.50 -29.73 -13.13
N PHE A 144 -49.54 -29.07 -12.59
CA PHE A 144 -49.54 -28.59 -11.21
C PHE A 144 -49.38 -29.71 -10.19
N VAL A 145 -50.16 -30.79 -10.31
CA VAL A 145 -50.12 -31.92 -9.37
C VAL A 145 -48.77 -32.65 -9.46
N THR A 146 -48.22 -32.75 -10.67
CA THR A 146 -46.93 -33.40 -10.92
C THR A 146 -45.79 -32.60 -10.28
N LEU A 147 -45.75 -31.28 -10.50
CA LEU A 147 -44.77 -30.38 -9.89
C LEU A 147 -44.86 -30.38 -8.36
N ARG A 148 -46.08 -30.24 -7.82
CA ARG A 148 -46.32 -30.28 -6.37
C ARG A 148 -45.77 -31.56 -5.75
N LYS A 149 -46.09 -32.72 -6.33
CA LYS A 149 -45.57 -34.02 -5.87
C LYS A 149 -44.05 -34.11 -5.98
N ALA A 150 -43.45 -33.58 -7.05
CA ALA A 150 -41.99 -33.59 -7.21
C ALA A 150 -41.29 -32.80 -6.11
N VAL A 151 -41.78 -31.59 -5.80
CA VAL A 151 -41.25 -30.75 -4.72
C VAL A 151 -41.44 -31.41 -3.36
N MET A 152 -42.63 -31.95 -3.08
CA MET A 152 -42.92 -32.64 -1.82
C MET A 152 -42.11 -33.95 -1.64
N ALA A 153 -41.77 -34.65 -2.73
CA ALA A 153 -41.00 -35.88 -2.64
C ALA A 153 -39.50 -35.64 -2.34
N ARG A 154 -38.97 -34.46 -2.73
CA ARG A 154 -37.53 -34.14 -2.62
C ARG A 154 -37.30 -32.72 -2.08
N PRO A 155 -37.88 -32.33 -0.92
CA PRO A 155 -37.84 -30.94 -0.44
C PRO A 155 -36.41 -30.41 -0.28
N GLY A 156 -35.49 -31.22 0.26
CA GLY A 156 -34.09 -30.82 0.42
C GLY A 156 -33.35 -30.48 -0.88
N ALA A 157 -33.71 -31.11 -2.01
CA ALA A 157 -33.09 -30.78 -3.30
C ALA A 157 -33.53 -29.38 -3.78
N PHE A 158 -34.82 -29.05 -3.63
CA PHE A 158 -35.35 -27.75 -4.01
C PHE A 158 -34.94 -26.62 -3.06
N ILE A 159 -34.77 -26.91 -1.78
CA ILE A 159 -34.26 -25.91 -0.82
C ILE A 159 -32.81 -25.59 -1.11
N ARG A 160 -31.96 -26.59 -1.32
CA ARG A 160 -30.56 -26.36 -1.72
C ARG A 160 -30.49 -25.60 -3.05
N ALA A 161 -31.30 -25.99 -4.03
CA ALA A 161 -31.40 -25.29 -5.31
C ALA A 161 -31.83 -23.82 -5.14
N ALA A 162 -32.77 -23.52 -4.24
CA ALA A 162 -33.20 -22.15 -3.96
C ALA A 162 -32.05 -21.32 -3.33
N GLN A 163 -31.35 -21.87 -2.34
CA GLN A 163 -30.20 -21.20 -1.70
C GLN A 163 -29.10 -20.87 -2.72
N ASP A 164 -28.72 -21.84 -3.54
CA ASP A 164 -27.65 -21.65 -4.53
C ASP A 164 -28.08 -20.68 -5.64
N LEU A 165 -29.34 -20.75 -6.09
CA LEU A 165 -29.91 -19.81 -7.06
C LEU A 165 -29.91 -18.37 -6.53
N GLU A 166 -30.31 -18.15 -5.28
CA GLU A 166 -30.32 -16.83 -4.67
C GLU A 166 -28.92 -16.23 -4.60
N GLN A 167 -27.95 -17.01 -4.12
CA GLN A 167 -26.56 -16.58 -4.07
C GLN A 167 -26.01 -16.26 -5.47
N ALA A 168 -26.26 -17.14 -6.45
CA ALA A 168 -25.83 -16.91 -7.84
C ALA A 168 -26.51 -15.69 -8.48
N SER A 169 -27.78 -15.41 -8.13
CA SER A 169 -28.50 -14.21 -8.52
C SER A 169 -27.83 -12.93 -7.97
N LEU A 170 -27.43 -12.92 -6.71
CA LEU A 170 -26.73 -11.80 -6.10
C LEU A 170 -25.34 -11.58 -6.72
N ASP A 171 -24.61 -12.66 -6.96
CA ASP A 171 -23.30 -12.60 -7.62
C ASP A 171 -23.41 -12.13 -9.06
N ARG A 172 -24.46 -12.55 -9.78
CA ARG A 172 -24.78 -12.04 -11.11
C ARG A 172 -25.07 -10.54 -11.08
N GLY A 173 -25.92 -10.08 -10.16
CA GLY A 173 -26.24 -8.66 -10.00
C GLY A 173 -25.00 -7.79 -9.73
N ARG A 174 -24.07 -8.28 -8.90
CA ARG A 174 -22.77 -7.61 -8.66
C ARG A 174 -21.92 -7.54 -9.93
N PHE A 175 -21.88 -8.61 -10.71
CA PHE A 175 -21.14 -8.62 -11.98
C PHE A 175 -21.77 -7.65 -13.01
N ASP A 176 -23.09 -7.62 -13.11
CA ASP A 176 -23.80 -6.68 -13.99
C ASP A 176 -23.55 -5.22 -13.56
N ALA A 177 -23.53 -4.93 -12.25
CA ALA A 177 -23.16 -3.61 -11.72
C ALA A 177 -21.71 -3.23 -12.07
N TYR A 178 -20.78 -4.20 -12.07
CA TYR A 178 -19.39 -4.00 -12.48
C TYR A 178 -19.30 -3.64 -13.97
N LEU A 179 -19.96 -4.43 -14.83
CA LEU A 179 -19.99 -4.16 -16.26
C LEU A 179 -20.60 -2.80 -16.56
N ALA A 180 -21.69 -2.42 -15.87
CA ALA A 180 -22.33 -1.11 -16.01
C ALA A 180 -21.38 0.03 -15.60
N ALA A 181 -20.66 -0.10 -14.49
CA ALA A 181 -19.70 0.89 -14.03
C ALA A 181 -18.52 1.06 -15.00
N ILE A 182 -17.93 -0.04 -15.49
CA ILE A 182 -16.85 -0.02 -16.48
C ILE A 182 -17.31 0.64 -17.78
N ARG A 183 -18.50 0.29 -18.28
CA ARG A 183 -19.09 0.93 -19.48
C ARG A 183 -19.30 2.43 -19.27
N LYS A 184 -19.77 2.85 -18.09
CA LYS A 184 -19.98 4.25 -17.74
C LYS A 184 -18.66 5.04 -17.75
N VAL A 185 -17.62 4.54 -17.09
CA VAL A 185 -16.30 5.20 -17.08
C VAL A 185 -15.71 5.25 -18.49
N SER A 186 -15.76 4.13 -19.23
CA SER A 186 -15.25 4.07 -20.60
C SER A 186 -15.93 5.07 -21.55
N ALA A 187 -17.22 5.33 -21.33
CA ALA A 187 -17.98 6.28 -22.14
C ALA A 187 -17.77 7.76 -21.74
N THR A 188 -17.33 8.04 -20.51
CA THR A 188 -17.27 9.41 -19.96
C THR A 188 -15.85 9.92 -19.72
N SER A 189 -14.93 9.06 -19.31
CA SER A 189 -13.54 9.39 -18.96
C SER A 189 -12.64 8.18 -19.22
N PRO A 190 -12.44 7.76 -20.48
CA PRO A 190 -11.66 6.56 -20.81
C PRO A 190 -10.21 6.62 -20.29
N GLU A 191 -9.63 7.82 -20.16
CA GLU A 191 -8.30 8.06 -19.62
C GLU A 191 -8.15 7.74 -18.12
N THR A 192 -9.25 7.74 -17.36
CA THR A 192 -9.24 7.41 -15.92
C THR A 192 -9.53 5.94 -15.65
N LEU A 193 -9.88 5.15 -16.67
CA LEU A 193 -10.31 3.75 -16.52
C LEU A 193 -9.26 2.89 -15.81
N ALA A 194 -7.97 3.09 -16.11
CA ALA A 194 -6.88 2.35 -15.45
C ALA A 194 -6.81 2.61 -13.93
N HIS A 195 -7.22 3.79 -13.49
CA HIS A 195 -7.29 4.17 -12.08
C HIS A 195 -8.60 3.71 -11.42
N ASP A 196 -9.72 3.87 -12.12
CA ASP A 196 -11.06 3.63 -11.59
C ASP A 196 -11.43 2.13 -11.55
N ALA A 197 -10.95 1.33 -12.52
CA ALA A 197 -11.31 -0.10 -12.61
C ALA A 197 -10.93 -0.92 -11.35
N PRO A 198 -9.73 -0.77 -10.75
CA PRO A 198 -9.41 -1.39 -9.46
C PRO A 198 -10.35 -0.96 -8.31
N ILE A 199 -10.82 0.28 -8.30
CA ILE A 199 -11.74 0.80 -7.26
C ILE A 199 -13.12 0.16 -7.43
N ILE A 200 -13.63 0.10 -8.65
CA ILE A 200 -14.90 -0.58 -8.99
C ILE A 200 -14.82 -2.06 -8.61
N ALA A 201 -13.74 -2.72 -9.00
CA ALA A 201 -13.47 -4.13 -8.71
C ALA A 201 -13.47 -4.40 -7.19
N SER A 202 -12.77 -3.56 -6.41
CA SER A 202 -12.74 -3.65 -4.95
C SER A 202 -14.12 -3.42 -4.32
N SER A 203 -14.84 -2.39 -4.76
CA SER A 203 -16.17 -2.01 -4.25
C SER A 203 -17.21 -3.11 -4.46
N LEU A 204 -17.17 -3.76 -5.62
CA LEU A 204 -18.08 -4.84 -5.98
C LEU A 204 -17.52 -6.24 -5.66
N ARG A 205 -16.31 -6.33 -5.09
CA ARG A 205 -15.56 -7.57 -4.82
C ARG A 205 -15.42 -8.49 -6.04
N ILE A 206 -15.12 -7.91 -7.20
CA ILE A 206 -14.84 -8.61 -8.45
C ILE A 206 -13.31 -8.66 -8.65
N LYS A 207 -12.75 -9.83 -9.01
CA LYS A 207 -11.35 -9.88 -9.45
C LYS A 207 -11.28 -9.50 -10.92
N ILE A 208 -10.26 -8.75 -11.31
CA ILE A 208 -10.03 -8.34 -12.69
C ILE A 208 -8.72 -8.92 -13.21
N ASN A 209 -8.57 -9.05 -14.53
CA ASN A 209 -7.27 -9.31 -15.12
C ASN A 209 -6.48 -7.99 -15.18
N GLU A 210 -5.49 -7.83 -14.33
CA GLU A 210 -4.66 -6.62 -14.26
C GLU A 210 -3.86 -6.37 -15.55
N GLU A 211 -3.59 -7.41 -16.34
CA GLU A 211 -2.96 -7.26 -17.67
C GLU A 211 -3.83 -6.44 -18.63
N CYS A 212 -5.15 -6.42 -18.42
CA CYS A 212 -6.03 -5.54 -19.19
C CYS A 212 -5.73 -4.06 -18.97
N LEU A 213 -5.24 -3.68 -17.79
CA LEU A 213 -4.88 -2.29 -17.46
C LEU A 213 -3.58 -1.84 -18.13
N GLN A 214 -2.77 -2.79 -18.59
CA GLN A 214 -1.52 -2.53 -19.32
C GLN A 214 -1.74 -2.31 -20.82
N ARG A 215 -2.95 -2.56 -21.33
CA ARG A 215 -3.30 -2.31 -22.74
C ARG A 215 -3.43 -0.82 -23.02
N GLN A 216 -3.35 -0.45 -24.30
CA GLN A 216 -3.67 0.91 -24.74
C GLN A 216 -5.11 1.25 -24.36
N SER A 217 -5.37 2.51 -23.99
CA SER A 217 -6.65 2.99 -23.41
C SER A 217 -7.88 2.54 -24.21
N GLU A 218 -7.79 2.54 -25.54
CA GLU A 218 -8.87 2.11 -26.45
C GLU A 218 -9.25 0.62 -26.34
N PHE A 219 -8.36 -0.25 -25.86
CA PHE A 219 -8.61 -1.69 -25.72
C PHE A 219 -8.82 -2.15 -24.26
N GLN A 220 -8.58 -1.27 -23.28
CA GLN A 220 -8.72 -1.61 -21.86
C GLN A 220 -10.14 -2.04 -21.52
N ALA A 221 -11.13 -1.24 -21.96
CA ALA A 221 -12.55 -1.52 -21.73
C ALA A 221 -12.97 -2.86 -22.34
N ALA A 222 -12.61 -3.12 -23.61
CA ALA A 222 -12.93 -4.37 -24.28
C ALA A 222 -12.32 -5.58 -23.55
N CYS A 223 -11.06 -5.50 -23.09
CA CYS A 223 -10.41 -6.57 -22.32
C CYS A 223 -11.06 -6.79 -20.95
N LEU A 224 -11.38 -5.72 -20.22
CA LEU A 224 -12.02 -5.80 -18.91
C LEU A 224 -13.45 -6.36 -18.99
N LEU A 225 -14.16 -6.09 -20.09
CA LEU A 225 -15.50 -6.60 -20.37
C LEU A 225 -15.48 -8.00 -21.01
N ASP A 226 -14.41 -8.36 -21.73
CA ASP A 226 -14.13 -9.71 -22.27
C ASP A 226 -13.58 -10.65 -21.18
N THR A 227 -13.94 -10.40 -19.92
CA THR A 227 -13.86 -11.42 -18.90
C THR A 227 -14.84 -12.51 -19.30
N LYS A 228 -14.35 -13.48 -20.09
CA LYS A 228 -15.01 -14.77 -20.23
C LYS A 228 -15.43 -15.18 -18.83
N GLN A 229 -16.71 -15.52 -18.65
CA GLN A 229 -17.27 -15.86 -17.35
C GLN A 229 -16.43 -16.92 -16.59
N SER A 230 -15.52 -17.63 -17.28
CA SER A 230 -14.57 -18.62 -16.80
C SER A 230 -13.25 -18.11 -16.19
N VAL A 231 -12.86 -16.83 -16.29
CA VAL A 231 -11.59 -16.32 -15.69
C VAL A 231 -11.86 -15.18 -14.72
N VAL A 232 -12.70 -15.45 -13.72
CA VAL A 232 -12.65 -14.74 -12.45
C VAL A 232 -12.99 -15.77 -11.39
N LEU A 233 -12.06 -15.98 -10.47
CA LEU A 233 -12.16 -16.79 -9.25
C LEU A 233 -11.53 -18.20 -9.33
N GLY A 234 -10.20 -18.24 -9.34
CA GLY A 234 -9.45 -19.36 -8.78
C GLY A 234 -9.75 -19.48 -7.29
N GLY A 235 -10.10 -20.69 -6.86
CA GLY A 235 -10.34 -21.05 -5.48
C GLY A 235 -9.11 -20.87 -4.62
N ASP A 236 -9.35 -20.50 -3.37
CA ASP A 236 -8.65 -20.94 -2.17
C ASP A 236 -9.46 -20.36 -1.00
N GLY A 237 -10.40 -21.17 -0.51
CA GLY A 237 -10.84 -21.01 0.88
C GLY A 237 -9.63 -21.28 1.76
N ALA A 238 -9.34 -20.34 2.66
CA ALA A 238 -8.14 -20.29 3.51
C ALA A 238 -6.85 -19.89 2.79
N ALA A 239 -6.52 -18.61 2.91
CA ALA A 239 -5.19 -18.09 3.23
C ALA A 239 -3.98 -19.01 2.96
N ASN A 240 -3.34 -18.85 1.79
CA ASN A 240 -1.88 -18.90 1.77
C ASN A 240 -1.34 -17.54 2.26
N ALA A 241 -1.16 -17.47 3.58
CA ALA A 241 -0.62 -16.35 4.33
C ALA A 241 0.89 -16.11 4.10
N THR A 242 1.43 -16.38 2.90
CA THR A 242 2.88 -16.30 2.64
C THR A 242 3.28 -15.31 1.54
N SER A 243 2.35 -14.61 0.88
CA SER A 243 2.71 -13.52 -0.07
C SER A 243 2.11 -12.14 0.24
N LEU A 244 1.32 -12.00 1.29
CA LEU A 244 0.76 -10.71 1.71
C LEU A 244 1.41 -10.27 3.03
N THR A 245 2.53 -9.56 2.95
CA THR A 245 3.08 -8.85 4.11
C THR A 245 2.51 -7.43 4.15
N GLY A 246 1.74 -7.10 5.20
CA GLY A 246 1.23 -5.75 5.46
C GLY A 246 -0.27 -5.69 5.80
N ALA A 247 -0.81 -4.49 6.03
CA ALA A 247 -2.17 -4.20 6.51
C ALA A 247 -3.34 -4.93 5.81
N ALA A 248 -3.12 -5.52 4.64
CA ALA A 248 -4.10 -6.36 3.93
C ALA A 248 -4.39 -7.69 4.65
N THR A 249 -3.46 -8.26 5.41
CA THR A 249 -3.71 -9.49 6.20
C THR A 249 -4.56 -9.25 7.43
N ASP A 250 -4.39 -8.10 8.11
CA ASP A 250 -5.26 -7.70 9.23
C ASP A 250 -6.70 -7.44 8.77
N LEU A 251 -6.88 -6.90 7.56
CA LEU A 251 -8.20 -6.72 6.97
C LEU A 251 -8.83 -8.08 6.57
N ALA A 252 -8.06 -9.00 6.00
CA ALA A 252 -8.56 -10.34 5.65
C ALA A 252 -8.92 -11.18 6.88
N MET A 253 -8.12 -11.12 7.95
CA MET A 253 -8.38 -11.80 9.23
C MET A 253 -9.57 -11.19 9.98
N SER A 254 -9.69 -9.86 10.01
CA SER A 254 -10.84 -9.18 10.64
C SER A 254 -12.14 -9.41 9.85
N LEU A 255 -12.08 -9.51 8.52
CA LEU A 255 -13.23 -9.88 7.69
C LEU A 255 -13.65 -11.33 7.93
N ALA A 256 -12.71 -12.28 7.96
CA ALA A 256 -13.00 -13.68 8.28
C ALA A 256 -13.59 -13.87 9.69
N ALA A 257 -13.25 -13.00 10.64
CA ALA A 257 -13.78 -13.03 12.01
C ALA A 257 -15.21 -12.47 12.15
N THR A 258 -15.79 -11.86 11.11
CA THR A 258 -17.19 -11.43 11.12
C THR A 258 -18.12 -12.55 10.65
N PRO A 259 -19.35 -12.69 11.17
CA PRO A 259 -20.34 -13.65 10.65
C PRO A 259 -20.58 -13.51 9.14
N ALA A 260 -20.42 -12.31 8.58
CA ALA A 260 -20.55 -12.03 7.16
C ALA A 260 -19.34 -12.47 6.31
N GLY A 261 -18.13 -12.53 6.87
CA GLY A 261 -16.92 -12.97 6.16
C GLY A 261 -16.43 -14.39 6.52
N GLY A 262 -16.84 -14.94 7.66
CA GLY A 262 -16.54 -16.31 8.10
C GLY A 262 -17.47 -17.38 7.53
N LEU A 263 -18.61 -17.01 6.94
CA LEU A 263 -19.62 -17.93 6.38
C LEU A 263 -19.58 -18.07 4.84
N GLY A 264 -18.53 -17.60 4.16
CA GLY A 264 -18.41 -17.81 2.71
C GLY A 264 -19.49 -17.10 1.86
N TYR A 265 -20.13 -16.05 2.40
CA TYR A 265 -21.24 -15.32 1.75
C TYR A 265 -20.91 -14.68 0.39
N TYR A 266 -19.65 -14.68 -0.02
CA TYR A 266 -19.23 -14.25 -1.35
C TYR A 266 -18.33 -15.32 -1.96
N SER A 267 -18.93 -16.50 -2.10
CA SER A 267 -18.40 -17.63 -2.85
C SER A 267 -18.09 -17.18 -4.29
N PRO A 268 -17.06 -17.77 -4.92
CA PRO A 268 -16.79 -17.51 -6.31
C PRO A 268 -17.96 -17.97 -7.20
N TYR A 269 -18.58 -17.04 -7.95
CA TYR A 269 -19.66 -17.25 -8.94
C TYR A 269 -19.55 -18.57 -9.74
N ILE A 270 -18.35 -18.95 -10.19
CA ILE A 270 -18.13 -20.20 -10.95
C ILE A 270 -18.33 -21.47 -10.11
N SER A 271 -17.92 -21.47 -8.84
CA SER A 271 -18.15 -22.60 -7.94
C SER A 271 -19.65 -22.78 -7.71
N THR A 272 -20.37 -21.68 -7.50
CA THR A 272 -21.83 -21.69 -7.34
C THR A 272 -22.53 -22.22 -8.59
N ILE A 273 -22.12 -21.80 -9.80
CA ILE A 273 -22.72 -22.31 -11.05
C ILE A 273 -22.52 -23.82 -11.22
N ARG A 274 -21.32 -24.34 -10.95
CA ARG A 274 -21.04 -25.78 -11.07
C ARG A 274 -21.92 -26.60 -10.12
N GLU A 275 -22.10 -26.13 -8.89
CA GLU A 275 -22.99 -26.77 -7.92
C GLU A 275 -24.46 -26.73 -8.36
N ILE A 276 -24.94 -25.59 -8.85
CA ILE A 276 -26.29 -25.44 -9.40
C ILE A 276 -26.53 -26.44 -10.53
N VAL A 277 -25.64 -26.50 -11.53
CA VAL A 277 -25.81 -27.43 -12.67
C VAL A 277 -25.84 -28.88 -12.20
N GLY A 278 -25.02 -29.25 -11.22
CA GLY A 278 -25.04 -30.59 -10.61
C GLY A 278 -26.38 -30.91 -9.93
N ILE A 279 -26.90 -29.99 -9.11
CA ILE A 279 -28.17 -30.17 -8.39
C ILE A 279 -29.35 -30.27 -9.36
N PHE A 280 -29.43 -29.36 -10.33
CA PHE A 280 -30.51 -29.34 -11.33
C PHE A 280 -30.45 -30.54 -12.28
N GLY A 281 -29.25 -30.99 -12.66
CA GLY A 281 -29.07 -32.24 -13.40
C GLY A 281 -29.63 -33.47 -12.65
N ALA A 282 -29.53 -33.49 -11.31
CA ALA A 282 -30.06 -34.56 -10.48
C ALA A 282 -31.59 -34.48 -10.23
N MET A 283 -32.26 -33.39 -10.64
CA MET A 283 -33.70 -33.17 -10.44
C MET A 283 -34.57 -33.57 -11.65
N HIS A 284 -33.99 -34.09 -12.73
CA HIS A 284 -34.75 -34.49 -13.91
C HIS A 284 -35.68 -35.70 -13.66
N THR A 285 -36.74 -35.78 -14.45
CA THR A 285 -37.68 -36.89 -14.55
C THR A 285 -37.93 -37.20 -16.03
N ALA A 286 -38.61 -38.30 -16.34
CA ALA A 286 -39.00 -38.61 -17.72
C ALA A 286 -39.88 -37.53 -18.38
N ARG A 287 -40.54 -36.66 -17.59
CA ARG A 287 -41.45 -35.61 -18.07
C ARG A 287 -40.90 -34.20 -17.93
N TYR A 288 -40.06 -33.95 -16.93
CA TYR A 288 -39.54 -32.61 -16.64
C TYR A 288 -38.04 -32.60 -16.46
N GLN A 289 -37.42 -31.58 -17.04
CA GLN A 289 -36.07 -31.14 -16.74
C GLN A 289 -36.18 -29.76 -16.07
N TYR A 290 -35.72 -29.65 -14.83
CA TYR A 290 -35.68 -28.35 -14.16
C TYR A 290 -34.48 -27.56 -14.68
N ILE A 291 -34.71 -26.31 -15.07
CA ILE A 291 -33.67 -25.39 -15.52
C ILE A 291 -33.52 -24.29 -14.46
N PRO A 292 -32.30 -24.02 -13.98
CA PRO A 292 -32.05 -22.91 -13.07
C PRO A 292 -32.31 -21.58 -13.79
N ALA A 293 -33.03 -20.67 -13.15
CA ALA A 293 -33.26 -19.32 -13.64
C ALA A 293 -32.76 -18.32 -12.61
N LEU A 294 -31.67 -17.62 -12.93
CA LEU A 294 -31.16 -16.53 -12.09
C LEU A 294 -32.07 -15.32 -12.26
N GLY A 295 -32.62 -14.83 -11.15
CA GLY A 295 -33.36 -13.58 -11.13
C GLY A 295 -32.42 -12.39 -11.00
N VAL A 296 -32.46 -11.49 -11.98
CA VAL A 296 -31.76 -10.20 -11.95
C VAL A 296 -32.82 -9.11 -11.70
N PRO A 297 -32.85 -8.51 -10.50
CA PRO A 297 -33.87 -7.54 -10.15
C PRO A 297 -33.57 -6.16 -10.76
N ASP A 298 -34.60 -5.51 -11.28
CA ASP A 298 -34.60 -4.13 -11.76
C ASP A 298 -35.96 -3.50 -11.43
N GLY A 299 -35.98 -2.63 -10.41
CA GLY A 299 -37.23 -2.14 -9.85
C GLY A 299 -38.13 -3.30 -9.40
N ASP A 300 -39.39 -3.28 -9.84
CA ASP A 300 -40.37 -4.34 -9.57
C ASP A 300 -40.23 -5.54 -10.52
N ARG A 301 -39.30 -5.51 -11.48
CA ARG A 301 -39.08 -6.61 -12.41
C ARG A 301 -37.95 -7.52 -11.92
N LEU A 302 -38.15 -8.82 -12.09
CA LEU A 302 -37.13 -9.85 -11.94
C LEU A 302 -36.92 -10.48 -13.33
N GLY A 303 -35.89 -10.05 -14.04
CA GLY A 303 -35.51 -10.65 -15.31
C GLY A 303 -34.88 -12.01 -15.08
N LEU A 304 -35.39 -13.07 -15.72
CA LEU A 304 -34.80 -14.40 -15.59
C LEU A 304 -33.71 -14.60 -16.64
N VAL A 305 -32.53 -15.03 -16.21
CA VAL A 305 -31.41 -15.41 -17.07
C VAL A 305 -31.18 -16.91 -16.93
N LEU A 306 -31.06 -17.59 -18.06
CA LEU A 306 -30.98 -19.04 -18.17
C LEU A 306 -29.60 -19.45 -18.69
N ASN A 307 -29.18 -20.66 -18.35
CA ASN A 307 -27.97 -21.30 -18.88
C ASN A 307 -28.28 -22.39 -19.92
N THR A 308 -29.55 -22.70 -20.15
CA THR A 308 -29.99 -23.78 -21.05
C THR A 308 -31.27 -23.34 -21.74
N PRO A 309 -31.39 -23.50 -23.08
CA PRO A 309 -32.59 -23.14 -23.79
C PRO A 309 -33.76 -24.04 -23.37
N PRO A 310 -34.97 -23.49 -23.15
CA PRO A 310 -36.12 -24.27 -22.73
C PRO A 310 -36.63 -25.19 -23.85
N SER A 311 -36.97 -26.42 -23.48
CA SER A 311 -37.65 -27.42 -24.31
C SER A 311 -39.14 -27.47 -23.97
N PHE A 312 -39.98 -27.49 -25.02
CA PHE A 312 -41.43 -27.74 -24.92
C PHE A 312 -41.79 -29.21 -25.20
N ALA A 313 -40.80 -30.03 -25.58
CA ALA A 313 -40.92 -31.48 -25.76
C ALA A 313 -40.45 -32.22 -24.51
N ASP A 314 -40.93 -33.44 -24.29
CA ASP A 314 -40.51 -34.25 -23.14
C ASP A 314 -39.02 -34.66 -23.24
N PRO A 315 -38.22 -34.53 -22.17
CA PRO A 315 -38.59 -33.91 -20.88
C PRO A 315 -38.71 -32.38 -21.01
N LYS A 316 -39.88 -31.83 -20.64
CA LYS A 316 -40.19 -30.40 -20.74
C LYS A 316 -39.36 -29.60 -19.75
N SER A 317 -38.95 -28.41 -20.15
CA SER A 317 -38.18 -27.53 -19.29
C SER A 317 -39.09 -26.79 -18.31
N VAL A 318 -38.85 -26.98 -17.02
CA VAL A 318 -39.48 -26.22 -15.94
C VAL A 318 -38.47 -25.22 -15.42
N LEU A 319 -38.69 -23.93 -15.67
CA LEU A 319 -37.82 -22.88 -15.14
C LEU A 319 -38.08 -22.75 -13.65
N MET A 320 -37.02 -22.70 -12.84
CA MET A 320 -37.12 -22.46 -11.40
C MET A 320 -36.36 -21.17 -11.06
N ALA A 321 -37.09 -20.20 -10.56
CA ALA A 321 -36.53 -19.00 -9.94
C ALA A 321 -36.84 -19.02 -8.43
N THR A 322 -36.06 -18.29 -7.65
CA THR A 322 -36.28 -18.12 -6.21
C THR A 322 -36.44 -16.63 -5.89
N LEU A 323 -37.24 -16.34 -4.88
CA LEU A 323 -37.27 -15.03 -4.23
C LEU A 323 -36.30 -15.03 -3.03
N PRO A 324 -35.98 -13.84 -2.48
CA PRO A 324 -35.11 -13.72 -1.31
C PRO A 324 -35.56 -14.58 -0.13
N GLU A 325 -34.61 -15.11 0.64
CA GLU A 325 -34.89 -15.99 1.78
C GLU A 325 -35.89 -15.36 2.76
N ILE A 326 -36.72 -16.22 3.34
CA ILE A 326 -37.66 -15.84 4.40
C ILE A 326 -36.93 -16.02 5.74
N LYS A 327 -36.39 -14.92 6.26
CA LYS A 327 -35.64 -14.91 7.52
C LYS A 327 -35.70 -13.54 8.20
N PRO A 328 -35.35 -13.44 9.50
CA PRO A 328 -35.30 -12.16 10.22
C PRO A 328 -34.30 -11.17 9.62
N SER A 329 -34.69 -9.89 9.57
CA SER A 329 -33.86 -8.70 9.28
C SER A 329 -32.34 -8.85 9.51
N VAL A 330 -31.47 -9.00 8.50
CA VAL A 330 -30.01 -8.87 8.73
C VAL A 330 -29.48 -7.65 8.00
N ILE A 331 -29.17 -6.60 8.77
CA ILE A 331 -28.59 -5.36 8.25
C ILE A 331 -27.07 -5.48 8.23
N PRO A 332 -26.41 -5.29 7.07
CA PRO A 332 -24.95 -5.28 7.01
C PRO A 332 -24.34 -4.13 7.83
N THR A 333 -23.28 -4.44 8.58
CA THR A 333 -22.51 -3.42 9.30
C THR A 333 -21.68 -2.58 8.33
N SER A 334 -21.70 -1.26 8.50
CA SER A 334 -20.82 -0.32 7.81
C SER A 334 -19.81 0.26 8.78
N HIS A 335 -18.57 0.51 8.32
CA HIS A 335 -17.52 1.10 9.15
C HIS A 335 -16.64 2.06 8.35
N MET A 336 -15.99 2.97 9.07
CA MET A 336 -14.99 3.88 8.50
C MET A 336 -13.63 3.16 8.44
N PRO A 337 -12.94 3.17 7.28
CA PRO A 337 -11.56 2.72 7.19
C PRO A 337 -10.65 3.53 8.12
N ALA A 338 -9.67 2.89 8.76
CA ALA A 338 -8.79 3.54 9.74
C ALA A 338 -7.98 4.73 9.17
N ALA A 339 -7.67 4.70 7.87
CA ALA A 339 -6.93 5.75 7.16
C ALA A 339 -7.83 6.71 6.35
N ALA A 340 -9.14 6.69 6.59
CA ALA A 340 -10.08 7.54 5.87
C ALA A 340 -9.87 9.02 6.21
N VAL A 341 -9.61 9.83 5.19
CA VAL A 341 -9.59 11.29 5.33
C VAL A 341 -11.03 11.79 5.29
N ALA A 342 -11.39 12.64 6.24
CA ALA A 342 -12.69 13.30 6.30
C ALA A 342 -12.92 14.12 5.01
N PRO A 343 -13.99 13.89 4.23
CA PRO A 343 -14.19 14.60 2.97
C PRO A 343 -14.57 16.06 3.21
N CYS A 344 -14.24 16.91 2.22
CA CYS A 344 -14.57 18.33 2.25
C CYS A 344 -16.02 18.59 1.84
N LEU A 345 -16.76 19.33 2.67
CA LEU A 345 -18.10 19.84 2.40
C LEU A 345 -18.00 21.31 1.94
N GLY A 346 -18.49 21.64 0.74
CA GLY A 346 -18.62 23.03 0.27
C GLY A 346 -17.92 23.44 -1.03
N ALA A 347 -17.31 22.51 -1.79
CA ALA A 347 -16.80 22.82 -3.13
C ALA A 347 -17.96 23.04 -4.13
N LYS A 348 -18.30 24.30 -4.42
CA LYS A 348 -19.27 24.67 -5.46
C LYS A 348 -18.58 25.10 -6.77
N GLY A 349 -18.35 24.16 -7.69
CA GLY A 349 -18.21 24.51 -9.11
C GLY A 349 -16.85 24.99 -9.64
N LEU A 350 -15.78 24.23 -9.41
CA LEU A 350 -14.63 24.14 -10.33
C LEU A 350 -14.26 22.67 -10.59
N GLY A 351 -15.11 21.93 -11.31
CA GLY A 351 -14.78 20.56 -11.75
C GLY A 351 -14.53 19.54 -10.62
N ALA A 352 -14.80 19.89 -9.36
CA ALA A 352 -14.66 19.02 -8.21
C ALA A 352 -15.83 18.02 -8.17
N LYS A 353 -15.52 16.72 -8.27
CA LYS A 353 -16.48 15.62 -8.12
C LYS A 353 -17.18 15.74 -6.75
N ASP A 354 -18.48 15.40 -6.69
CA ASP A 354 -19.26 15.36 -5.43
C ASP A 354 -18.46 14.68 -4.29
N PRO A 355 -18.47 15.19 -3.04
CA PRO A 355 -17.70 14.57 -1.98
C PRO A 355 -18.19 13.15 -1.72
N VAL A 356 -17.26 12.20 -1.59
CA VAL A 356 -17.56 10.79 -1.33
C VAL A 356 -17.19 10.46 0.10
N LEU A 357 -18.13 9.89 0.85
CA LEU A 357 -17.87 9.29 2.15
C LEU A 357 -17.14 7.95 1.92
N PRO A 358 -15.89 7.81 2.37
CA PRO A 358 -15.13 6.57 2.22
C PRO A 358 -15.62 5.55 3.26
N LEU A 359 -16.78 4.94 3.02
CA LEU A 359 -17.38 3.95 3.91
C LEU A 359 -17.13 2.54 3.36
N ALA A 360 -16.60 1.66 4.21
CA ALA A 360 -16.56 0.24 3.92
C ALA A 360 -17.97 -0.33 4.14
N VAL A 361 -18.68 -0.54 3.03
CA VAL A 361 -20.05 -1.10 2.98
C VAL A 361 -20.06 -2.46 2.29
N SER A 362 -21.14 -3.23 2.50
CA SER A 362 -21.36 -4.46 1.73
C SER A 362 -21.44 -4.14 0.22
N PRO A 363 -20.90 -4.99 -0.68
CA PRO A 363 -21.05 -4.81 -2.13
C PRO A 363 -22.49 -4.68 -2.60
N LEU A 364 -23.44 -5.20 -1.81
CA LEU A 364 -24.87 -5.09 -2.07
C LEU A 364 -25.38 -3.65 -2.03
N PHE A 365 -24.70 -2.73 -1.33
CA PHE A 365 -25.01 -1.29 -1.42
C PHE A 365 -24.84 -0.76 -2.84
N TYR A 366 -23.91 -1.31 -3.61
CA TYR A 366 -23.61 -0.88 -4.98
C TYR A 366 -24.38 -1.70 -6.03
N ALA A 367 -24.66 -2.96 -5.74
CA ALA A 367 -25.20 -3.92 -6.70
C ALA A 367 -26.73 -4.09 -6.64
N THR A 368 -27.39 -3.60 -5.58
CA THR A 368 -28.82 -3.81 -5.34
C THR A 368 -29.51 -2.51 -4.91
N GLY A 369 -30.84 -2.53 -4.88
CA GLY A 369 -31.66 -1.45 -4.28
C GLY A 369 -31.95 -1.64 -2.79
N TYR A 370 -31.29 -2.59 -2.11
CA TYR A 370 -31.59 -2.90 -0.71
C TYR A 370 -31.35 -1.71 0.22
N ALA A 371 -30.26 -0.99 -0.01
CA ALA A 371 -29.95 0.24 0.69
C ALA A 371 -30.58 1.43 -0.05
N HIS A 372 -31.64 2.02 0.51
CA HIS A 372 -32.32 3.18 -0.07
C HIS A 372 -32.62 4.27 0.97
N ASP A 373 -33.04 5.44 0.48
CA ASP A 373 -33.26 6.64 1.31
C ASP A 373 -32.04 6.99 2.19
N LEU A 374 -30.85 6.78 1.64
CA LEU A 374 -29.59 7.01 2.35
C LEU A 374 -29.36 8.50 2.55
N LYS A 375 -29.09 8.88 3.80
CA LYS A 375 -28.88 10.27 4.20
C LYS A 375 -27.81 10.37 5.27
N LEU A 376 -27.04 11.45 5.22
CA LEU A 376 -26.15 11.85 6.30
C LEU A 376 -26.83 12.92 7.13
N ARG A 377 -27.19 12.59 8.38
CA ARG A 377 -27.76 13.55 9.31
C ARG A 377 -26.64 14.22 10.10
N LEU A 378 -26.45 15.53 9.91
CA LEU A 378 -25.39 16.28 10.61
C LEU A 378 -25.73 16.43 12.11
N ARG A 379 -24.72 16.39 12.97
CA ARG A 379 -24.84 16.75 14.40
C ARG A 379 -24.67 18.25 14.57
N GLY A 380 -25.37 18.84 15.54
CA GLY A 380 -25.31 20.27 15.84
C GLY A 380 -26.27 21.14 15.02
N GLU A 381 -26.64 20.70 13.81
CA GLU A 381 -27.60 21.38 12.92
C GLU A 381 -28.89 20.55 12.78
N PRO A 382 -29.87 20.69 13.67
CA PRO A 382 -31.10 19.92 13.62
C PRO A 382 -31.87 20.19 12.32
N GLY A 383 -32.07 19.14 11.52
CA GLY A 383 -32.84 19.19 10.27
C GLY A 383 -32.03 19.17 8.99
N VAL A 384 -30.69 19.24 9.05
CA VAL A 384 -29.85 19.12 7.85
C VAL A 384 -29.55 17.64 7.57
N GLU A 385 -30.13 17.13 6.48
CA GLU A 385 -29.88 15.79 5.96
C GLU A 385 -29.30 15.89 4.55
N LEU A 386 -28.09 15.36 4.34
CA LEU A 386 -27.45 15.33 3.04
C LEU A 386 -27.82 14.01 2.33
N PRO A 387 -28.38 14.03 1.12
CA PRO A 387 -28.69 12.80 0.39
C PRO A 387 -27.39 12.07 0.02
N LEU A 388 -27.41 10.75 0.12
CA LEU A 388 -26.28 9.89 -0.20
C LEU A 388 -26.66 8.91 -1.30
N THR A 389 -25.75 8.68 -2.24
CA THR A 389 -25.92 7.70 -3.32
C THR A 389 -24.71 6.77 -3.35
N PRO A 390 -24.89 5.44 -3.40
CA PRO A 390 -23.78 4.51 -3.58
C PRO A 390 -23.05 4.78 -4.90
N ASP A 391 -21.72 4.90 -4.84
CA ASP A 391 -20.87 5.15 -5.99
C ASP A 391 -19.75 4.10 -6.08
N PRO A 392 -19.94 3.03 -6.87
CA PRO A 392 -18.91 2.01 -7.04
C PRO A 392 -17.68 2.51 -7.79
N VAL A 393 -17.77 3.60 -8.56
CA VAL A 393 -16.62 4.15 -9.31
C VAL A 393 -15.63 4.81 -8.36
N ARG A 394 -16.15 5.54 -7.36
CA ARG A 394 -15.31 6.23 -6.37
C ARG A 394 -15.14 5.47 -5.05
N GLY A 395 -15.83 4.35 -4.88
CA GLY A 395 -15.68 3.48 -3.72
C GLY A 395 -16.20 4.10 -2.42
N GLY A 396 -17.48 4.47 -2.39
CA GLY A 396 -18.12 4.98 -1.18
C GLY A 396 -19.55 5.49 -1.43
N LEU A 397 -20.04 6.32 -0.51
CA LEU A 397 -21.34 6.98 -0.66
C LEU A 397 -21.12 8.44 -1.08
N ALA A 398 -21.48 8.78 -2.31
CA ALA A 398 -21.42 10.14 -2.82
C ALA A 398 -22.50 11.00 -2.15
N ILE A 399 -22.11 12.16 -1.64
CA ILE A 399 -23.04 13.17 -1.15
C ILE A 399 -23.62 13.87 -2.38
N GLY A 400 -24.95 13.85 -2.53
CA GLY A 400 -25.61 14.36 -3.74
C GLY A 400 -25.26 15.82 -4.05
N ALA A 401 -25.30 16.16 -5.34
CA ALA A 401 -24.94 17.49 -5.84
C ALA A 401 -25.82 18.59 -5.21
N ASN A 402 -25.16 19.67 -4.80
CA ASN A 402 -25.78 20.87 -4.23
C ASN A 402 -26.69 20.59 -3.00
N PRO A 403 -26.16 19.95 -1.94
CA PRO A 403 -26.93 19.85 -0.71
C PRO A 403 -27.21 21.26 -0.20
N ALA A 404 -28.40 21.48 0.38
CA ALA A 404 -28.74 22.72 1.08
C ALA A 404 -27.92 22.81 2.38
N VAL A 405 -26.63 23.11 2.22
CA VAL A 405 -25.68 23.24 3.31
C VAL A 405 -25.77 24.68 3.83
N PRO A 406 -26.01 24.91 5.14
CA PRO A 406 -25.97 26.24 5.72
C PRO A 406 -24.66 26.96 5.39
N ALA A 407 -24.73 28.22 4.98
CA ALA A 407 -23.56 29.01 4.57
C ALA A 407 -22.54 29.29 5.69
N LYS A 408 -22.86 28.93 6.95
CA LYS A 408 -22.04 29.17 8.14
C LYS A 408 -21.75 27.89 8.92
N LEU A 409 -21.20 26.89 8.22
CA LEU A 409 -20.67 25.71 8.89
C LEU A 409 -19.18 25.90 9.21
N THR A 410 -18.87 26.12 10.49
CA THR A 410 -17.50 26.33 10.97
C THR A 410 -16.98 25.09 11.69
N GLY A 411 -15.80 24.61 11.29
CA GLY A 411 -15.09 23.51 11.92
C GLY A 411 -15.45 22.11 11.37
N PRO A 412 -14.82 21.06 11.90
CA PRO A 412 -15.15 19.68 11.54
C PRO A 412 -16.57 19.33 12.00
N ILE A 413 -17.35 18.72 11.12
CA ILE A 413 -18.75 18.38 11.38
C ILE A 413 -18.90 16.88 11.44
N SER A 414 -19.48 16.38 12.52
CA SER A 414 -19.91 14.99 12.57
C SER A 414 -21.27 14.81 11.90
N GLY A 415 -21.43 13.72 11.15
CA GLY A 415 -22.72 13.23 10.66
C GLY A 415 -22.91 11.76 11.00
N VAL A 416 -24.16 11.31 11.07
CA VAL A 416 -24.50 9.90 11.24
C VAL A 416 -25.24 9.42 10.00
N LEU A 417 -24.74 8.33 9.39
CA LEU A 417 -25.41 7.67 8.27
C LEU A 417 -26.76 7.11 8.74
N ARG A 418 -27.81 7.37 7.96
CA ARG A 418 -29.15 6.81 8.14
C ARG A 418 -29.69 6.34 6.80
N GLY A 419 -30.62 5.39 6.85
CA GLY A 419 -31.37 4.96 5.67
C GLY A 419 -32.20 3.74 5.96
N MET A 420 -32.64 3.09 4.90
CA MET A 420 -33.45 1.88 4.92
C MET A 420 -32.66 0.72 4.31
N TRP A 421 -32.76 -0.46 4.93
CA TRP A 421 -32.31 -1.73 4.40
C TRP A 421 -33.55 -2.60 4.12
N GLY A 422 -34.06 -2.49 2.90
CA GLY A 422 -35.42 -2.87 2.56
C GLY A 422 -36.42 -2.23 3.51
N PHE A 423 -37.16 -3.05 4.26
CA PHE A 423 -38.19 -2.55 5.18
C PHE A 423 -37.64 -2.04 6.52
N GLU A 424 -36.38 -2.33 6.87
CA GLU A 424 -35.85 -2.02 8.19
C GLU A 424 -35.03 -0.72 8.18
N PRO A 425 -35.29 0.24 9.07
CA PRO A 425 -34.44 1.42 9.20
C PRO A 425 -33.10 1.02 9.84
N PHE A 426 -32.02 1.67 9.42
CA PHE A 426 -30.70 1.49 10.02
C PHE A 426 -29.96 2.79 10.29
N SER A 427 -29.02 2.73 11.23
CA SER A 427 -28.07 3.80 11.53
C SER A 427 -26.66 3.24 11.38
N GLY A 428 -25.85 3.91 10.57
CA GLY A 428 -24.45 3.56 10.35
C GLY A 428 -23.48 4.31 11.27
N PRO A 429 -22.18 4.31 10.93
CA PRO A 429 -21.16 4.96 11.74
C PRO A 429 -21.29 6.47 11.72
N GLU A 430 -20.65 7.10 12.71
CA GLU A 430 -20.38 8.53 12.69
C GLU A 430 -19.23 8.81 11.72
N VAL A 431 -19.40 9.83 10.88
CA VAL A 431 -18.39 10.29 9.92
C VAL A 431 -18.09 11.75 10.19
N THR A 432 -16.82 12.13 10.06
CA THR A 432 -16.40 13.53 10.15
C THR A 432 -16.27 14.12 8.75
N LEU A 433 -16.74 15.34 8.57
CA LEU A 433 -16.59 16.16 7.39
C LEU A 433 -15.71 17.36 7.73
N GLN A 434 -14.90 17.82 6.77
CA GLN A 434 -14.18 19.09 6.88
C GLN A 434 -14.92 20.19 6.11
N THR A 435 -14.86 21.43 6.61
CA THR A 435 -15.30 22.62 5.87
C THR A 435 -14.13 23.57 5.72
N ALA A 436 -14.17 24.45 4.71
CA ALA A 436 -13.11 25.46 4.53
C ALA A 436 -12.96 26.38 5.76
N GLY A 437 -14.05 26.64 6.49
CA GLY A 437 -14.04 27.43 7.72
C GLY A 437 -13.26 28.74 7.59
N ASP A 438 -12.39 29.00 8.56
CA ASP A 438 -11.39 30.06 8.49
C ASP A 438 -10.18 29.59 7.68
N TRP A 439 -10.14 29.93 6.38
CA TRP A 439 -9.12 29.45 5.45
C TRP A 439 -7.75 30.12 5.69
N HIS A 440 -6.94 29.53 6.56
CA HIS A 440 -5.58 29.98 6.86
C HIS A 440 -4.57 28.82 6.81
N TRP A 441 -3.33 29.14 6.40
CA TRP A 441 -2.24 28.18 6.26
C TRP A 441 -0.90 28.83 6.65
N ASP A 442 -0.13 28.09 7.44
CA ASP A 442 1.16 28.50 7.99
C ASP A 442 2.23 27.45 7.70
N ARG A 443 3.50 27.84 7.76
CA ARG A 443 4.63 26.90 7.65
C ARG A 443 4.80 26.14 8.96
N LYS A 444 4.91 24.83 8.89
CA LYS A 444 5.39 24.00 10.00
C LYS A 444 6.92 23.96 9.95
N GLU A 445 7.60 24.35 11.03
CA GLU A 445 9.06 24.23 11.12
C GLU A 445 9.49 22.76 10.95
N SER A 446 10.34 22.49 9.95
CA SER A 446 10.83 21.15 9.62
C SER A 446 12.31 21.02 9.96
N GLY A 447 12.69 19.95 10.67
CA GLY A 447 14.07 19.67 11.13
C GLY A 447 15.04 19.13 10.06
N ARG A 448 14.82 19.41 8.77
CA ARG A 448 15.73 19.06 7.66
C ARG A 448 15.51 20.00 6.47
N ASP A 449 16.60 20.56 5.94
CA ASP A 449 16.57 21.53 4.84
C ASP A 449 16.18 20.91 3.47
N ASP A 450 16.26 19.57 3.33
CA ASP A 450 16.01 18.84 2.07
C ASP A 450 14.60 18.22 1.95
N GLY A 451 13.75 18.30 2.97
CA GLY A 451 12.42 17.65 3.00
C GLY A 451 11.30 18.40 2.25
N PRO A 452 10.10 17.83 2.07
CA PRO A 452 8.95 18.59 1.55
C PRO A 452 8.61 19.78 2.47
N LEU A 453 8.13 20.88 1.91
CA LEU A 453 7.65 22.02 2.70
C LEU A 453 6.33 21.60 3.36
N VAL A 454 6.31 21.49 4.68
CA VAL A 454 5.09 21.13 5.41
C VAL A 454 4.35 22.41 5.78
N LEU A 455 3.09 22.48 5.34
CA LEU A 455 2.16 23.53 5.74
C LEU A 455 1.13 22.96 6.71
N THR A 456 0.74 23.77 7.68
CA THR A 456 -0.31 23.49 8.66
C THR A 456 -1.38 24.55 8.58
N GLY A 457 -2.65 24.17 8.54
CA GLY A 457 -3.76 25.09 8.31
C GLY A 457 -5.12 24.40 8.41
N ALA A 458 -6.17 25.12 8.05
CA ALA A 458 -7.53 24.61 8.13
C ALA A 458 -7.85 23.62 7.00
N ALA A 459 -8.47 22.49 7.36
CA ALA A 459 -9.13 21.55 6.47
C ALA A 459 -8.29 21.09 5.26
N SER A 460 -7.30 20.23 5.51
CA SER A 460 -6.42 19.69 4.46
C SER A 460 -7.15 18.95 3.34
N ALA A 461 -8.32 18.36 3.61
CA ALA A 461 -9.16 17.70 2.62
C ALA A 461 -9.87 18.68 1.66
N CYS A 462 -9.94 19.96 2.03
CA CYS A 462 -10.55 21.03 1.25
C CYS A 462 -9.55 21.73 0.31
N VAL A 463 -8.27 21.37 0.33
CA VAL A 463 -7.27 21.95 -0.58
C VAL A 463 -7.55 21.46 -2.00
N ALA A 464 -7.83 22.41 -2.91
CA ALA A 464 -8.09 22.11 -4.32
C ALA A 464 -6.78 22.07 -5.12
N SER A 465 -5.89 23.03 -4.89
CA SER A 465 -4.58 23.07 -5.52
C SER A 465 -3.59 23.93 -4.72
N VAL A 466 -2.30 23.70 -4.95
CA VAL A 466 -1.22 24.50 -4.39
C VAL A 466 -0.38 25.04 -5.53
N THR A 467 -0.11 26.34 -5.52
CA THR A 467 0.83 26.98 -6.44
C THR A 467 1.99 27.62 -5.68
N VAL A 468 3.17 27.58 -6.27
CA VAL A 468 4.38 28.18 -5.72
C VAL A 468 4.95 29.16 -6.72
N ALA A 469 5.25 30.39 -6.28
CA ALA A 469 5.94 31.40 -7.05
C ALA A 469 7.31 31.69 -6.40
N PRO A 470 8.43 31.40 -7.10
CA PRO A 470 9.75 31.87 -6.69
C PRO A 470 9.85 33.39 -6.71
N ALA A 471 10.79 33.98 -5.96
CA ALA A 471 11.00 35.44 -5.89
C ALA A 471 11.11 36.15 -7.26
N LYS A 472 11.63 35.44 -8.28
CA LYS A 472 11.78 35.94 -9.66
C LYS A 472 11.07 35.05 -10.70
N GLY A 473 10.01 34.35 -10.30
CA GLY A 473 9.32 33.37 -11.13
C GLY A 473 7.81 33.62 -11.25
N LYS A 474 7.19 32.97 -12.23
CA LYS A 474 5.72 32.91 -12.33
C LYS A 474 5.18 31.84 -11.36
N PRO A 475 3.96 32.02 -10.82
CA PRO A 475 3.29 30.96 -10.08
C PRO A 475 3.15 29.69 -10.93
N GLN A 476 3.53 28.54 -10.38
CA GLN A 476 3.38 27.24 -11.02
C GLN A 476 2.67 26.25 -10.09
N PRO A 477 1.77 25.39 -10.60
CA PRO A 477 1.17 24.30 -9.83
C PRO A 477 2.25 23.33 -9.34
N VAL A 478 2.11 22.85 -8.11
CA VAL A 478 3.06 21.91 -7.50
C VAL A 478 2.35 20.67 -6.99
N ALA A 479 3.07 19.55 -6.94
CA ALA A 479 2.57 18.34 -6.31
C ALA A 479 2.49 18.53 -4.79
N TRP A 480 1.40 18.08 -4.20
CA TRP A 480 1.17 18.12 -2.76
C TRP A 480 0.45 16.86 -2.29
N LYS A 481 0.56 16.56 -1.00
CA LYS A 481 -0.12 15.41 -0.38
C LYS A 481 -0.65 15.80 0.99
N VAL A 482 -1.82 15.30 1.35
CA VAL A 482 -2.34 15.39 2.72
C VAL A 482 -1.45 14.56 3.64
N THR A 483 -0.95 15.16 4.71
CA THR A 483 -0.09 14.50 5.72
C THR A 483 -0.78 14.36 7.08
N GLY A 484 -1.90 15.07 7.27
CA GLY A 484 -2.72 15.07 8.47
C GLY A 484 -4.03 15.80 8.22
N THR A 485 -4.92 15.85 9.21
CA THR A 485 -6.23 16.53 9.11
C THR A 485 -6.13 18.04 8.87
N ASP A 486 -5.01 18.62 9.27
CA ASP A 486 -4.69 20.05 9.24
C ASP A 486 -3.32 20.31 8.61
N SER A 487 -2.74 19.33 7.88
CA SER A 487 -1.41 19.47 7.31
C SER A 487 -1.28 18.88 5.91
N ILE A 488 -0.49 19.58 5.09
CA ILE A 488 -0.12 19.14 3.74
C ILE A 488 1.40 19.20 3.57
N GLY A 489 1.95 18.26 2.82
CA GLY A 489 3.33 18.28 2.34
C GLY A 489 3.37 18.78 0.91
N VAL A 490 4.11 19.86 0.67
CA VAL A 490 4.26 20.52 -0.63
C VAL A 490 5.65 20.19 -1.22
N THR A 491 5.66 19.64 -2.43
CA THR A 491 6.90 19.39 -3.16
C THR A 491 7.29 20.64 -3.93
N LEU A 492 8.39 21.27 -3.53
CA LEU A 492 8.89 22.46 -4.21
C LEU A 492 9.39 22.13 -5.62
N PRO A 493 9.16 23.00 -6.61
CA PRO A 493 9.62 22.80 -7.98
C PRO A 493 11.13 22.99 -8.09
N ALA A 494 11.78 22.34 -9.05
CA ALA A 494 13.24 22.41 -9.21
C ALA A 494 13.79 23.83 -9.46
N THR A 495 12.93 24.75 -9.93
CA THR A 495 13.27 26.17 -10.16
C THR A 495 13.17 27.04 -8.90
N ALA A 496 12.67 26.50 -7.78
CA ALA A 496 12.59 27.22 -6.52
C ALA A 496 13.86 26.99 -5.70
N ASP A 497 14.60 28.07 -5.44
CA ASP A 497 15.65 28.07 -4.43
C ASP A 497 15.02 28.18 -3.03
N ARG A 498 15.32 27.22 -2.16
CA ARG A 498 14.82 27.19 -0.78
C ARG A 498 15.47 28.27 0.09
N HIS A 499 16.56 28.86 -0.37
CA HIS A 499 17.27 29.96 0.28
C HIS A 499 16.77 31.34 -0.16
N ASP A 500 15.79 31.40 -1.07
CA ASP A 500 15.09 32.62 -1.46
C ASP A 500 13.67 32.66 -0.86
N ALA A 501 13.06 33.85 -0.85
CA ALA A 501 11.65 33.98 -0.49
C ALA A 501 10.76 33.27 -1.52
N LEU A 502 9.81 32.48 -1.04
CA LEU A 502 8.82 31.78 -1.85
C LEU A 502 7.42 32.27 -1.48
N THR A 503 6.57 32.51 -2.47
CA THR A 503 5.14 32.76 -2.23
C THR A 503 4.37 31.47 -2.53
N VAL A 504 3.67 30.95 -1.54
CA VAL A 504 2.83 29.76 -1.67
C VAL A 504 1.37 30.17 -1.59
N SER A 505 0.57 29.78 -2.57
CA SER A 505 -0.87 29.99 -2.58
C SER A 505 -1.58 28.65 -2.43
N VAL A 506 -2.36 28.52 -1.36
CA VAL A 506 -3.19 27.34 -1.09
C VAL A 506 -4.62 27.68 -1.47
N ASN A 507 -5.08 27.10 -2.58
CA ASN A 507 -6.42 27.34 -3.11
C ASN A 507 -7.40 26.37 -2.44
N GLY A 508 -8.43 26.94 -1.80
CA GLY A 508 -9.51 26.17 -1.17
C GLY A 508 -10.67 25.87 -2.13
N PRO A 509 -11.80 25.39 -1.61
CA PRO A 509 -13.00 25.16 -2.39
C PRO A 509 -13.63 26.49 -2.84
N ASP A 510 -14.47 26.41 -3.87
CA ASP A 510 -15.03 27.57 -4.56
C ASP A 510 -15.69 28.61 -3.66
N GLY A 511 -15.42 29.88 -3.92
CA GLY A 511 -15.85 31.01 -3.10
C GLY A 511 -14.91 31.35 -1.94
N THR A 512 -13.89 30.52 -1.69
CA THR A 512 -12.85 30.79 -0.69
C THR A 512 -11.68 31.55 -1.33
N ALA A 513 -11.28 32.69 -0.75
CA ALA A 513 -10.08 33.39 -1.21
C ALA A 513 -8.83 32.53 -0.97
N PRO A 514 -7.88 32.45 -1.92
CA PRO A 514 -6.64 31.71 -1.71
C PRO A 514 -5.88 32.19 -0.47
N ALA A 515 -5.37 31.25 0.34
CA ALA A 515 -4.47 31.57 1.43
C ALA A 515 -3.06 31.75 0.85
N VAL A 516 -2.53 32.97 0.93
CA VAL A 516 -1.20 33.32 0.41
C VAL A 516 -0.23 33.45 1.57
N LEU A 517 0.79 32.59 1.59
CA LEU A 517 1.87 32.59 2.57
C LEU A 517 3.19 32.96 1.90
N VAL A 518 3.90 33.94 2.48
CA VAL A 518 5.29 34.21 2.11
C VAL A 518 6.20 33.38 3.01
N VAL A 519 6.84 32.38 2.43
CA VAL A 519 7.88 31.58 3.08
C VAL A 519 9.18 32.36 2.97
N ALA A 520 9.58 32.99 4.08
CA ALA A 520 10.86 33.66 4.17
C ALA A 520 12.02 32.66 3.96
N PRO A 521 13.14 33.11 3.37
CA PRO A 521 14.33 32.29 3.28
C PRO A 521 14.79 31.89 4.69
N PRO A 522 15.31 30.66 4.89
CA PRO A 522 15.92 30.28 6.15
C PRO A 522 16.98 31.32 6.51
N ALA A 523 16.94 31.83 7.74
CA ALA A 523 17.93 32.79 8.20
C ALA A 523 19.33 32.17 8.00
N ARG A 524 20.21 32.86 7.25
CA ARG A 524 21.57 32.38 6.99
C ARG A 524 22.26 32.25 8.34
N ALA A 525 22.43 31.02 8.81
CA ALA A 525 23.12 30.75 10.06
C ALA A 525 24.54 31.28 9.94
N LEU A 526 24.93 32.21 10.84
CA LEU A 526 26.29 32.70 10.87
C LEU A 526 27.25 31.53 11.16
N PRO A 527 28.43 31.50 10.50
CA PRO A 527 29.46 30.52 10.81
C PRO A 527 29.77 30.52 12.32
N PRO A 528 29.87 29.34 12.95
CA PRO A 528 30.18 29.30 14.36
C PRO A 528 31.65 29.74 14.58
N ALA A 529 31.85 30.74 15.43
CA ALA A 529 33.16 31.31 15.72
C ALA A 529 33.65 30.89 17.12
N ALA A 530 34.90 30.45 17.19
CA ALA A 530 35.58 30.04 18.40
C ALA A 530 37.09 30.24 18.25
N ARG A 531 37.82 30.26 19.37
CA ARG A 531 39.28 30.33 19.39
C ARG A 531 39.89 29.25 20.27
N ILE A 532 41.07 28.74 19.88
CA ILE A 532 41.83 27.80 20.70
C ILE A 532 42.51 28.59 21.83
N VAL A 533 42.27 28.19 23.08
CA VAL A 533 42.82 28.88 24.27
C VAL A 533 43.85 28.05 25.04
N ALA A 534 43.85 26.74 24.82
CA ALA A 534 44.80 25.83 25.44
C ALA A 534 45.02 24.61 24.54
N LYS A 535 46.24 24.09 24.55
CA LYS A 535 46.68 22.92 23.80
C LYS A 535 47.58 22.07 24.70
N PHE A 536 47.42 20.76 24.64
CA PHE A 536 48.17 19.82 25.45
C PHE A 536 48.41 18.52 24.66
N SER A 537 49.63 18.00 24.70
CA SER A 537 50.01 16.78 23.98
C SER A 537 50.78 15.86 24.91
N ASP A 538 50.22 14.67 25.18
CA ASP A 538 50.89 13.63 25.96
C ASP A 538 51.45 12.56 25.04
N LEU A 539 52.76 12.36 25.07
CA LEU A 539 53.38 11.21 24.43
C LEU A 539 52.98 9.91 25.16
N PRO A 540 52.82 8.79 24.44
CA PRO A 540 52.64 7.50 25.07
C PRO A 540 53.87 7.14 25.93
N PRO A 541 53.71 6.25 26.94
CA PRO A 541 54.84 5.75 27.72
C PRO A 541 55.94 5.19 26.81
N PRO A 542 57.23 5.39 27.15
CA PRO A 542 58.33 4.94 26.31
C PRO A 542 58.39 3.42 26.22
N ASP A 543 58.72 2.90 25.04
CA ASP A 543 58.97 1.48 24.82
C ASP A 543 60.30 1.07 25.50
N PRO A 544 60.31 0.08 26.42
CA PRO A 544 61.54 -0.42 27.03
C PRO A 544 62.60 -0.88 26.02
N ALA A 545 62.19 -1.31 24.81
CA ALA A 545 63.09 -1.74 23.75
C ALA A 545 63.67 -0.58 22.91
N ALA A 546 63.18 0.65 23.12
CA ALA A 546 63.61 1.86 22.43
C ALA A 546 63.87 3.01 23.42
N PRO A 547 64.94 2.90 24.24
CA PRO A 547 65.21 3.85 25.33
C PRO A 547 65.61 5.25 24.85
N LEU A 548 65.96 5.42 23.57
CA LEU A 548 66.40 6.70 23.01
C LEU A 548 65.22 7.45 22.42
N LEU A 549 64.56 8.26 23.24
CA LEU A 549 63.40 9.04 22.82
C LEU A 549 63.82 10.31 22.08
N VAL A 550 63.07 10.64 21.03
CA VAL A 550 63.10 11.99 20.44
C VAL A 550 62.32 12.93 21.37
N GLN A 551 63.03 13.91 21.93
CA GLN A 551 62.48 15.02 22.68
C GLN A 551 62.21 16.17 21.71
N LEU A 552 60.93 16.54 21.60
CA LEU A 552 60.48 17.66 20.78
C LEU A 552 60.78 18.98 21.51
N ASP A 553 61.57 19.86 20.89
CA ASP A 553 61.94 21.17 21.42
C ASP A 553 60.99 22.28 20.90
N GLY A 554 60.23 22.03 19.83
CA GLY A 554 59.29 23.00 19.25
C GLY A 554 57.97 23.08 20.01
N ALA A 555 57.55 24.29 20.38
CA ALA A 555 56.33 24.54 21.16
C ALA A 555 55.01 24.19 20.42
N ASP A 556 55.05 24.13 19.09
CA ASP A 556 53.90 23.78 18.25
C ASP A 556 54.01 22.39 17.61
N GLU A 557 55.06 21.62 17.90
CA GLU A 557 55.20 20.24 17.40
C GLU A 557 54.29 19.28 18.16
N ILE A 558 53.55 18.47 17.41
CA ILE A 558 52.62 17.47 17.94
C ILE A 558 53.02 16.13 17.36
N ALA A 559 53.47 15.20 18.20
CA ALA A 559 53.78 13.85 17.75
C ALA A 559 52.51 13.12 17.27
N ALA A 560 52.60 12.44 16.13
CA ALA A 560 51.45 11.77 15.51
C ALA A 560 50.79 10.72 16.42
N ASN A 561 51.57 10.06 17.27
CA ASN A 561 51.09 9.05 18.22
C ASN A 561 50.70 9.63 19.60
N ALA A 562 50.82 10.95 19.83
CA ALA A 562 50.44 11.57 21.10
C ALA A 562 48.93 11.59 21.30
N ARG A 563 48.51 11.66 22.56
CA ARG A 563 47.15 12.08 22.91
C ARG A 563 47.11 13.61 22.90
N LEU A 564 46.50 14.16 21.86
CA LEU A 564 46.30 15.60 21.70
C LEU A 564 44.97 16.02 22.33
N SER A 565 45.01 17.05 23.17
CA SER A 565 43.82 17.73 23.67
C SER A 565 43.92 19.24 23.46
N PHE A 566 42.85 19.89 23.01
CA PHE A 566 42.79 21.34 22.88
C PHE A 566 41.42 21.89 23.27
N THR A 567 41.42 23.12 23.79
CA THR A 567 40.21 23.78 24.28
C THR A 567 39.79 24.88 23.32
N LEU A 568 38.55 24.80 22.86
CA LEU A 568 37.87 25.84 22.09
C LEU A 568 37.01 26.68 23.04
N LYS A 569 37.23 27.99 23.01
CA LYS A 569 36.38 28.96 23.72
C LYS A 569 35.51 29.71 22.72
N ALA A 570 34.23 29.79 23.01
CA ALA A 570 33.29 30.58 22.22
C ALA A 570 33.69 32.07 22.20
N ASP A 571 33.35 32.76 21.12
CA ASP A 571 33.45 34.21 21.05
C ASP A 571 32.44 34.89 21.98
N PRO A 572 32.64 36.18 22.37
CA PRO A 572 31.89 36.83 23.45
C PRO A 572 30.36 36.74 23.33
N ASP A 573 29.84 36.71 22.10
CA ASP A 573 28.40 36.66 21.80
C ASP A 573 27.91 35.27 21.35
N ALA A 574 28.77 34.25 21.44
CA ALA A 574 28.47 32.89 21.03
C ALA A 574 28.34 31.93 22.23
N ARG A 575 27.48 30.92 22.08
CA ARG A 575 27.37 29.81 23.03
C ARG A 575 27.32 28.47 22.29
N PHE A 576 27.87 27.45 22.93
CA PHE A 576 27.79 26.06 22.52
C PHE A 576 26.53 25.41 23.09
N THR A 577 25.93 24.53 22.30
CA THR A 577 24.66 23.84 22.59
C THR A 577 24.83 22.34 22.81
N GLY A 578 26.03 21.81 22.55
CA GLY A 578 26.33 20.38 22.56
C GLY A 578 25.96 19.68 21.25
N ARG A 579 25.44 20.42 20.26
CA ARG A 579 25.18 19.91 18.91
C ARG A 579 26.30 20.25 17.92
N GLU A 580 27.32 20.95 18.37
CA GLU A 580 28.48 21.29 17.57
C GLU A 580 29.36 20.06 17.32
N ALA A 581 30.06 20.07 16.20
CA ALA A 581 31.12 19.12 15.89
C ALA A 581 32.42 19.88 15.61
N VAL A 582 33.56 19.25 15.84
CA VAL A 582 34.87 19.82 15.49
C VAL A 582 35.46 18.99 14.38
N GLU A 583 35.65 19.59 13.21
CA GLU A 583 36.35 18.95 12.12
C GLU A 583 37.84 19.26 12.22
N ILE A 584 38.66 18.23 12.09
CA ILE A 584 40.11 18.30 12.20
C ILE A 584 40.70 17.76 10.91
N GLY A 585 41.71 18.42 10.37
CA GLY A 585 42.44 17.96 9.20
C GLY A 585 43.88 18.44 9.22
N THR A 586 44.67 17.87 8.33
CA THR A 586 46.00 18.39 8.00
C THR A 586 45.97 19.05 6.62
N THR A 587 46.96 19.88 6.30
CA THR A 587 47.20 20.34 4.92
C THR A 587 48.07 19.38 4.11
N GLY A 588 48.76 18.45 4.77
CA GLY A 588 49.61 17.43 4.13
C GLY A 588 48.85 16.22 3.56
N SER A 589 47.56 16.09 3.87
CA SER A 589 46.65 15.10 3.29
C SER A 589 45.21 15.63 3.30
N ASP A 590 44.38 15.19 2.35
CA ASP A 590 42.94 15.53 2.30
C ASP A 590 42.12 14.80 3.39
N ALA A 591 42.78 14.10 4.32
CA ALA A 591 42.14 13.41 5.41
C ALA A 591 41.59 14.42 6.44
N THR A 592 40.29 14.32 6.70
CA THR A 592 39.62 15.03 7.78
C THR A 592 38.86 14.05 8.67
N VAL A 593 38.75 14.37 9.96
CA VAL A 593 37.93 13.64 10.92
C VAL A 593 37.01 14.60 11.65
N ARG A 594 35.83 14.12 12.02
CA ARG A 594 34.84 14.90 12.75
C ARG A 594 34.66 14.34 14.15
N LEU A 595 34.92 15.17 15.15
CA LEU A 595 34.65 14.88 16.56
C LEU A 595 33.27 15.40 16.93
N THR A 596 32.51 14.61 17.68
CA THR A 596 31.17 14.96 18.17
C THR A 596 31.11 14.78 19.69
N VAL A 597 30.14 15.41 20.35
CA VAL A 597 30.02 15.29 21.81
C VAL A 597 29.84 13.83 22.21
N GLY A 598 30.70 13.34 23.10
CA GLY A 598 30.77 11.93 23.50
C GLY A 598 31.72 11.07 22.65
N ASN A 599 32.21 11.59 21.51
CA ASN A 599 33.20 10.94 20.65
C ASN A 599 34.36 11.91 20.34
N GLY A 600 35.30 12.01 21.28
CA GLY A 600 36.47 12.88 21.17
C GLY A 600 36.20 14.37 21.43
N LEU A 601 34.94 14.79 21.60
CA LEU A 601 34.57 16.15 22.01
C LEU A 601 33.78 16.12 23.33
N THR A 602 34.09 17.05 24.23
CA THR A 602 33.40 17.21 25.52
C THR A 602 32.93 18.66 25.67
N LEU A 603 31.65 18.86 26.00
CA LEU A 603 31.11 20.15 26.38
C LEU A 603 31.29 20.35 27.88
N VAL A 604 32.15 21.28 28.27
CA VAL A 604 32.42 21.60 29.68
C VAL A 604 31.33 22.53 30.22
N ASP A 605 31.05 23.59 29.46
CA ASP A 605 30.00 24.56 29.73
C ASP A 605 29.57 25.23 28.40
N PRO A 606 28.52 26.08 28.38
CA PRO A 606 28.06 26.74 27.15
C PRO A 606 29.07 27.65 26.45
N THR A 607 30.29 27.81 26.95
CA THR A 607 31.35 28.64 26.35
C THR A 607 32.65 27.87 26.11
N VAL A 608 32.77 26.63 26.57
CA VAL A 608 34.02 25.85 26.52
C VAL A 608 33.76 24.43 26.00
N LEU A 609 34.47 24.08 24.93
CA LEU A 609 34.56 22.74 24.35
C LEU A 609 36.00 22.21 24.48
N VAL A 610 36.15 20.94 24.84
CA VAL A 610 37.46 20.25 24.87
C VAL A 610 37.45 19.12 23.86
N ALA A 611 38.35 19.21 22.88
CA ALA A 611 38.61 18.14 21.93
C ALA A 611 39.78 17.29 22.43
N SER A 612 39.69 15.96 22.32
CA SER A 612 40.73 14.99 22.69
C SER A 612 40.77 13.88 21.62
N LEU A 613 41.95 13.63 21.05
CA LEU A 613 42.15 12.64 19.99
C LEU A 613 43.58 12.08 19.99
N ASN A 614 43.79 10.95 19.31
CA ASN A 614 45.12 10.50 18.88
C ASN A 614 45.23 10.72 17.36
N PRO A 615 46.06 11.67 16.87
CA PRO A 615 46.09 12.04 15.46
C PRO A 615 46.33 10.88 14.50
N ALA A 616 47.29 10.00 14.76
CA ALA A 616 47.60 8.86 13.89
C ALA A 616 46.44 7.86 13.80
N GLN A 617 45.67 7.69 14.87
CA GLN A 617 44.50 6.81 14.87
C GLN A 617 43.35 7.37 14.04
N VAL A 618 43.13 8.69 14.06
CA VAL A 618 41.94 9.31 13.47
C VAL A 618 42.17 9.92 12.08
N LEU A 619 43.38 10.39 11.78
CA LEU A 619 43.79 10.91 10.46
C LEU A 619 44.61 9.90 9.65
N GLY A 620 44.98 8.77 10.26
CA GLY A 620 45.85 7.75 9.68
C GLY A 620 47.33 7.97 9.99
N ALA A 621 48.09 6.87 10.02
CA ALA A 621 49.51 6.87 10.41
C ALA A 621 50.43 7.66 9.45
N SER A 622 49.95 7.96 8.25
CA SER A 622 50.68 8.73 7.24
C SER A 622 50.38 10.23 7.25
N ALA A 623 49.53 10.73 8.15
CA ALA A 623 49.25 12.15 8.26
C ALA A 623 50.45 12.92 8.84
N TYR A 624 50.80 14.05 8.24
CA TYR A 624 51.88 14.95 8.68
C TYR A 624 51.57 16.40 8.29
N GLY A 625 52.31 17.37 8.85
CA GLY A 625 52.21 18.79 8.49
C GLY A 625 51.22 19.59 9.35
N PRO A 626 50.89 20.84 8.94
CA PRO A 626 50.03 21.73 9.72
C PRO A 626 48.65 21.14 10.03
N LEU A 627 48.39 20.94 11.33
CA LEU A 627 47.12 20.47 11.87
C LEU A 627 46.20 21.66 12.12
N ARG A 628 44.98 21.57 11.60
CA ARG A 628 43.94 22.59 11.69
C ARG A 628 42.63 21.99 12.19
N ALA A 629 41.86 22.80 12.91
CA ALA A 629 40.53 22.43 13.40
C ALA A 629 39.52 23.53 13.09
N ARG A 630 38.27 23.19 12.76
CA ARG A 630 37.18 24.16 12.61
C ARG A 630 35.92 23.67 13.30
N LEU A 631 35.14 24.62 13.81
CA LEU A 631 33.86 24.34 14.44
C LEU A 631 32.76 24.17 13.38
N MET A 632 31.87 23.21 13.57
CA MET A 632 30.75 22.91 12.70
C MET A 632 29.45 23.00 13.50
N ARG A 633 28.42 23.62 12.92
CA ARG A 633 27.06 23.63 13.47
C ARG A 633 26.10 23.16 12.38
N GLY A 634 25.65 21.90 12.47
CA GLY A 634 25.02 21.22 11.33
C GLY A 634 26.01 21.13 10.17
N ASP A 635 25.61 21.61 8.99
CA ASP A 635 26.45 21.65 7.79
C ASP A 635 27.20 22.99 7.61
N VAL A 636 27.04 23.93 8.54
CA VAL A 636 27.73 25.23 8.48
C VAL A 636 29.10 25.14 9.14
N ALA A 637 30.14 25.38 8.34
CA ALA A 637 31.53 25.38 8.76
C ALA A 637 31.99 26.78 9.20
N GLY A 638 32.69 26.84 10.34
CA GLY A 638 33.48 27.99 10.77
C GLY A 638 34.87 28.03 10.12
N ASP A 639 35.66 29.03 10.52
CA ASP A 639 37.02 29.20 10.03
C ASP A 639 37.98 28.13 10.56
N TRP A 640 39.03 27.84 9.77
CA TRP A 640 40.10 26.94 10.20
C TRP A 640 41.02 27.62 11.22
N LEU A 641 41.18 26.98 12.37
CA LEU A 641 42.05 27.37 13.47
C LEU A 641 43.30 26.49 13.44
N GLY A 642 44.49 27.11 13.53
CA GLY A 642 45.76 26.37 13.62
C GLY A 642 45.93 25.70 14.97
N VAL A 643 46.16 24.38 14.97
CA VAL A 643 46.39 23.59 16.19
C VAL A 643 47.89 23.42 16.45
N GLY A 644 48.67 23.06 15.43
CA GLY A 644 50.13 22.86 15.53
C GLY A 644 50.66 22.14 14.30
N THR A 645 51.90 21.64 14.35
CA THR A 645 52.51 20.86 13.27
C THR A 645 52.60 19.39 13.67
N LEU A 646 51.95 18.53 12.90
CA LEU A 646 51.96 17.08 13.13
C LEU A 646 53.26 16.48 12.63
N VAL A 647 54.05 15.89 13.53
CA VAL A 647 55.34 15.26 13.22
C VAL A 647 55.32 13.77 13.56
N ARG A 648 55.85 12.93 12.67
CA ARG A 648 56.02 11.49 12.92
C ARG A 648 57.39 11.24 13.53
N LEU A 649 57.42 10.39 14.55
CA LEU A 649 58.64 10.07 15.30
C LEU A 649 59.16 8.68 14.89
N PRO A 650 60.49 8.53 14.68
CA PRO A 650 61.11 7.22 14.53
C PRO A 650 61.21 6.50 15.88
N THR A 651 61.40 5.18 15.83
CA THR A 651 61.72 4.38 17.02
C THR A 651 63.22 4.14 17.06
N ILE A 652 63.92 4.63 18.08
CA ILE A 652 65.38 4.50 18.17
C ILE A 652 65.74 3.50 19.27
N ARG A 653 66.36 2.39 18.86
CA ARG A 653 66.70 1.24 19.72
C ARG A 653 68.07 1.36 20.37
N GLY A 654 69.03 2.01 19.73
CA GLY A 654 70.37 2.14 20.30
C GLY A 654 71.37 2.89 19.41
N LEU A 655 72.55 3.14 19.96
CA LEU A 655 73.66 3.81 19.30
C LEU A 655 74.95 3.03 19.59
N ASP A 656 75.57 2.45 18.57
CA ASP A 656 76.85 1.74 18.72
C ASP A 656 78.00 2.59 18.19
N CYS A 657 79.00 2.84 19.02
CA CYS A 657 80.18 3.60 18.61
C CYS A 657 81.42 2.68 18.60
N PRO A 658 82.13 2.55 17.46
CA PRO A 658 83.38 1.77 17.39
C PRO A 658 84.45 2.30 18.36
N ALA A 659 85.41 1.46 18.74
CA ALA A 659 86.49 1.85 19.67
C ALA A 659 87.38 2.98 19.12
N ASP A 660 87.53 3.08 17.79
CA ASP A 660 88.26 4.17 17.14
C ASP A 660 87.50 5.51 17.33
N PRO A 661 88.08 6.51 18.03
CA PRO A 661 87.42 7.78 18.29
C PRO A 661 87.16 8.63 17.04
N ALA A 662 87.86 8.37 15.93
CA ALA A 662 87.64 9.06 14.64
C ALA A 662 86.49 8.45 13.83
N ALA A 663 86.03 7.24 14.18
CA ALA A 663 84.95 6.56 13.50
C ALA A 663 83.56 7.09 13.91
N ARG A 664 82.64 7.12 12.92
CA ARG A 664 81.21 7.45 13.12
C ARG A 664 80.49 6.33 13.88
N CYS A 665 79.43 6.68 14.60
CA CYS A 665 78.58 5.71 15.30
C CYS A 665 77.47 5.19 14.38
N LEU A 666 76.88 4.05 14.75
CA LEU A 666 75.75 3.43 14.07
C LEU A 666 74.50 3.55 14.94
N LEU A 667 73.54 4.38 14.52
CA LEU A 667 72.23 4.53 15.13
C LEU A 667 71.31 3.40 14.63
N ARG A 668 70.68 2.64 15.53
CA ARG A 668 69.78 1.53 15.20
C ARG A 668 68.34 1.85 15.57
N GLY A 669 67.38 1.51 14.71
CA GLY A 669 65.97 1.77 14.96
C GLY A 669 65.04 1.37 13.82
N GLU A 670 63.82 1.91 13.85
CA GLU A 670 62.77 1.73 12.84
C GLU A 670 62.28 3.08 12.34
N ALA A 671 61.78 3.10 11.10
CA ALA A 671 61.29 4.29 10.43
C ALA A 671 62.30 5.46 10.44
N LEU A 672 63.60 5.16 10.29
CA LEU A 672 64.66 6.18 10.34
C LEU A 672 64.54 7.24 9.23
N TYR A 673 63.82 6.95 8.15
CA TYR A 673 63.44 7.92 7.11
C TYR A 673 62.59 9.09 7.62
N LEU A 674 62.03 9.01 8.84
CA LEU A 674 61.33 10.13 9.47
C LEU A 674 62.28 11.21 10.00
N MET A 675 63.58 10.93 10.06
CA MET A 675 64.60 11.93 10.34
C MET A 675 65.09 12.50 9.00
N ALA A 676 65.23 13.82 8.90
CA ALA A 676 65.88 14.47 7.77
C ALA A 676 67.41 14.46 7.93
N SER A 677 67.89 14.77 9.15
CA SER A 677 69.32 14.75 9.46
C SER A 677 69.60 14.60 10.95
N VAL A 678 70.79 14.11 11.28
CA VAL A 678 71.27 13.89 12.65
C VAL A 678 72.68 14.48 12.81
N ALA A 679 72.90 15.24 13.89
CA ALA A 679 74.16 15.91 14.18
C ALA A 679 74.59 15.77 15.64
N ALA A 680 75.87 16.02 15.91
CA ALA A 680 76.42 16.08 17.26
C ALA A 680 76.21 17.45 17.95
N THR A 681 75.98 18.51 17.16
CA THR A 681 75.79 19.89 17.62
C THR A 681 74.44 20.45 17.16
N ARG A 682 73.94 21.48 17.85
CA ARG A 682 72.64 22.11 17.52
C ARG A 682 72.69 22.88 16.21
N GLU A 683 73.89 23.24 15.78
CA GLU A 683 74.21 23.97 14.55
C GLU A 683 74.21 23.07 13.30
N PHE A 684 74.19 21.74 13.48
CA PHE A 684 74.20 20.73 12.42
C PHE A 684 75.49 20.68 11.58
N ASP A 685 76.63 21.02 12.18
CA ASP A 685 77.94 20.83 11.55
C ASP A 685 78.21 19.34 11.29
N ASN A 686 78.67 19.02 10.08
CA ASN A 686 78.99 17.65 9.65
C ASN A 686 77.84 16.63 9.85
N ALA A 687 76.59 17.07 9.73
CA ALA A 687 75.41 16.24 9.92
C ALA A 687 75.38 15.00 9.00
N ALA A 688 74.79 13.91 9.50
CA ALA A 688 74.34 12.80 8.69
C ALA A 688 72.99 13.15 8.08
N ASN A 689 72.89 13.27 6.77
CA ASN A 689 71.61 13.39 6.08
C ASN A 689 71.01 12.00 5.85
N VAL A 690 69.71 11.86 6.04
CA VAL A 690 68.97 10.65 5.73
C VAL A 690 68.39 10.79 4.33
N PRO A 691 68.68 9.87 3.39
CA PRO A 691 68.09 9.93 2.06
C PRO A 691 66.57 9.78 2.07
N ASP A 692 65.91 10.40 1.10
CA ASP A 692 64.46 10.25 0.90
C ASP A 692 64.10 8.77 0.74
N GLY A 693 63.07 8.32 1.47
CA GLY A 693 62.57 6.95 1.39
C GLY A 693 63.52 5.88 1.96
N TYR A 694 64.50 6.25 2.79
CA TYR A 694 65.48 5.33 3.38
C TYR A 694 64.83 4.14 4.13
N PRO A 695 64.90 2.90 3.61
CA PRO A 695 64.21 1.75 4.22
C PRO A 695 65.04 1.05 5.29
N GLY A 696 66.27 1.50 5.54
CA GLY A 696 67.20 0.84 6.45
C GLY A 696 66.88 1.06 7.91
N THR A 697 67.32 0.11 8.75
CA THR A 697 67.16 0.13 10.21
C THR A 697 68.40 0.64 10.93
N THR A 698 69.42 1.09 10.20
CA THR A 698 70.70 1.55 10.76
C THR A 698 71.21 2.81 10.05
N LEU A 699 71.63 3.85 10.75
CA LEU A 699 72.14 5.10 10.14
C LEU A 699 73.52 5.46 10.71
N SER A 700 74.49 5.80 9.85
CA SER A 700 75.80 6.26 10.31
C SER A 700 75.76 7.72 10.73
N VAL A 701 75.89 7.98 12.04
CA VAL A 701 75.75 9.30 12.66
C VAL A 701 77.06 9.79 13.27
N PRO A 702 77.24 11.12 13.44
CA PRO A 702 78.40 11.65 14.15
C PRO A 702 78.50 11.10 15.57
N ARG A 703 79.74 10.98 16.07
CA ARG A 703 79.99 10.57 17.45
C ARG A 703 79.70 11.73 18.40
N VAL A 704 79.07 11.41 19.54
CA VAL A 704 78.86 12.34 20.66
C VAL A 704 79.61 11.84 21.90
N ALA A 705 79.94 12.75 22.82
CA ALA A 705 80.51 12.38 24.10
C ALA A 705 79.51 11.54 24.92
N THR A 706 80.00 10.65 25.77
CA THR A 706 79.14 9.83 26.64
C THR A 706 78.19 10.70 27.46
N GLY A 707 76.89 10.46 27.37
CA GLY A 707 75.86 11.23 28.07
C GLY A 707 75.41 12.52 27.37
N ALA A 708 76.03 12.91 26.24
CA ALA A 708 75.58 14.04 25.42
C ALA A 708 74.47 13.61 24.44
N PRO A 709 73.45 14.47 24.19
CA PRO A 709 72.38 14.15 23.24
C PRO A 709 72.87 14.22 21.80
N LEU A 710 72.16 13.53 20.90
CA LEU A 710 72.22 13.83 19.47
C LEU A 710 71.15 14.86 19.12
N PHE A 711 71.40 15.69 18.12
CA PHE A 711 70.40 16.61 17.57
C PHE A 711 69.81 16.03 16.29
N VAL A 712 68.51 16.15 16.11
CA VAL A 712 67.78 15.60 14.97
C VAL A 712 66.83 16.63 14.38
N ARG A 713 66.81 16.73 13.05
CA ARG A 713 65.74 17.40 12.30
C ARG A 713 64.82 16.34 11.77
N LEU A 714 63.51 16.48 11.97
CA LEU A 714 62.52 15.53 11.47
C LEU A 714 62.14 15.88 10.03
N HIS A 715 61.80 14.88 9.22
CA HIS A 715 61.39 15.10 7.84
C HIS A 715 60.09 15.93 7.73
N ASP A 716 59.20 15.79 8.72
CA ASP A 716 57.92 16.50 8.72
C ASP A 716 58.02 17.98 9.17
N ALA A 717 59.14 18.36 9.81
CA ALA A 717 59.44 19.72 10.26
C ALA A 717 60.98 19.94 10.27
N PRO A 718 61.64 19.95 9.09
CA PRO A 718 63.10 19.97 8.99
C PRO A 718 63.74 21.27 9.48
N GLU A 719 62.96 22.33 9.64
CA GLU A 719 63.36 23.61 10.21
C GLU A 719 63.53 23.58 11.74
N ILE A 720 62.95 22.59 12.43
CA ILE A 720 62.98 22.47 13.89
C ILE A 720 64.09 21.50 14.32
N VAL A 721 64.89 21.93 15.30
CA VAL A 721 65.96 21.13 15.88
C VAL A 721 65.48 20.47 17.16
N ASN A 722 65.34 19.15 17.12
CA ASN A 722 64.95 18.28 18.22
C ASN A 722 66.17 17.54 18.81
N ARG A 723 65.97 16.83 19.92
CA ARG A 723 67.04 16.11 20.62
C ARG A 723 66.70 14.64 20.72
N ILE A 724 67.68 13.76 20.58
CA ILE A 724 67.57 12.35 20.93
C ILE A 724 68.26 12.19 22.27
N ALA A 725 67.52 11.67 23.26
CA ALA A 725 68.05 11.42 24.59
C ALA A 725 69.29 10.52 24.53
N ALA A 726 70.29 10.77 25.39
CA ALA A 726 71.55 10.05 25.37
C ALA A 726 71.41 8.61 25.90
N PRO A 727 72.01 7.59 25.26
CA PRO A 727 72.11 6.26 25.85
C PRO A 727 73.00 6.27 27.10
N VAL A 728 72.64 5.49 28.12
CA VAL A 728 73.60 5.03 29.12
C VAL A 728 74.51 4.03 28.43
N VAL A 729 75.67 4.49 27.96
CA VAL A 729 76.70 3.62 27.36
C VAL A 729 77.18 2.68 28.47
N ARG A 730 77.02 1.37 28.29
CA ARG A 730 77.75 0.38 29.10
C ARG A 730 79.07 0.03 28.44
#